data_AF-A0A8B9L190-F1
#
_entry.id   AF-A0A8B9L190-F1
#
_cell.length_a   1.000
_cell.length_b   1.000
_cell.length_c   1.000
_cell.angle_alpha   90.00
_cell.angle_beta   90.00
_cell.angle_gamma   90.00
#
_symmetry.space_group_name_H-M   'P 1'
#
loop_
_entity.id
_entity.type
_entity.pdbx_description
1 polymer ?
#
loop_
_entity_poly.entity_id
_entity_poly.type
_entity_poly.pdbx_seq_one_letter_code
_entity_poly.pdbx_strand_id
1 'polypeptide(L)'
;MLTRTVREPKIPYPQHGAWLLWFFLANLSIPSMVQATVFKIGVLGPWSCDPIFAKAMPRLAAQLAVQRINSNVSVSKGITFDYVILEEDCQTSMALRSFIGYYTRASAFLGPVNPGYCKAASLIAKNWNKALISWSCVNHELENSWQHPTFVRTMPSPVKVLRIMARHFRWANIAIVASADDVWMDTSNKVADAFRSHGFPVRMVLSTSNDLVSIRHALKKIKKMKELRMVILCMHSALIGGVTQKLLLETALDLHLIDGSVVFVPYDTLLYSLPYKQVIYPVLHRNTKLKLAYDAVLTVTMDSGENSFYKAYQDAVTSKELPAGIQPHEVSPLFGTIYTSIIFMGNALQKIHKPANWFSGANLARHTQNMEFQGFSQKVRTNGSGVSLLDYVVLDTNGRSWELYPTNIVDIEANMIHYLGTPIHFPGGSQPKADSSCWFTPGGPLCTRVLVLILTIRMVRGPNKILLTLNDVTFINPSVSHKKSLEDSKAELERRLSDMDGGMKSPSVSSADEPTYENSNVAIYEGDWVWLKRLPYGNFGSVNPKTSDVFELMKDIRHENLNPFMGYFHDRGVFAMVTEFCSRGSLEDLLRNEDVKLDWMFKSSLLLDLIKGMKYLHHRGVCHGRLKSRNCVVDGRFVLKVTDYGYNEVLQAQRFPYTEPKAEDLLWTAPELLRASHPGQAATPEGDVYSLSIIMQEVVLRGPPFFMLHLSAEEIIQRVKKPPPLCRPVVSPDYAPMECIQLIKQCWNDLFMSFDNTFKRRKTNIIDSMLRMLEQYSSNLEELIRERTEELEIEKQKTEKLLTQMLPPSVAEALKVGGTVEPEYFDSVSLYFSDIVGFTTISANSEPIEVVDLLNDLYTLFDAIIGNHDVYKVETIGDAYMVASGLPVPNGNRHAAEIASMSLDILSAVGTFKMRHMPDVPVRIRIGLHTGPCVAGVVGLTMPRYCLFGDTVNTASRMESTGMPYRIHVSHTTVKILIELNEGYKIELRGKTELKGKGMDETYFLVGKEGFTKPLPVPPELKPGQRAHGLQMEEIARYKRKKAEAAQQAKKN
;
A
#
# COMPACT_ATOMS: atom_id res chain seq x y z
N MET A 1 55.18 29.74 -69.66
CA MET A 1 56.03 28.95 -68.76
C MET A 1 55.12 28.20 -67.79
N LEU A 2 55.13 26.85 -67.87
CA LEU A 2 55.03 25.81 -66.79
C LEU A 2 54.08 26.11 -65.59
N THR A 3 53.13 25.24 -65.17
CA THR A 3 53.26 23.77 -65.01
C THR A 3 51.93 23.05 -64.64
N ARG A 4 51.73 21.89 -65.31
CA ARG A 4 51.33 20.53 -64.84
C ARG A 4 49.96 20.20 -64.17
N THR A 5 49.08 19.59 -64.99
CA THR A 5 48.46 18.22 -64.92
C THR A 5 48.11 17.54 -63.58
N VAL A 6 46.86 17.03 -63.42
CA VAL A 6 46.41 15.64 -63.74
C VAL A 6 44.86 15.51 -63.69
N ARG A 7 44.37 14.67 -64.64
CA ARG A 7 43.05 14.12 -65.08
C ARG A 7 41.83 13.98 -64.13
N GLU A 8 40.64 14.13 -64.73
CA GLU A 8 39.36 13.50 -64.35
C GLU A 8 38.70 12.77 -65.55
N PRO A 9 37.99 11.64 -65.37
CA PRO A 9 37.21 11.00 -66.42
C PRO A 9 35.69 11.25 -66.32
N LYS A 10 35.04 11.32 -67.49
CA LYS A 10 33.59 11.47 -67.72
C LYS A 10 32.81 10.16 -67.50
N ILE A 11 31.59 10.22 -66.95
CA ILE A 11 30.44 9.31 -67.21
C ILE A 11 29.11 10.13 -67.09
N PRO A 12 28.03 9.81 -67.84
CA PRO A 12 26.98 10.75 -68.27
C PRO A 12 25.66 10.69 -67.47
N TYR A 13 24.80 11.69 -67.71
CA TYR A 13 23.41 11.79 -67.25
C TYR A 13 22.58 10.51 -67.46
N PRO A 14 21.65 10.23 -66.54
CA PRO A 14 20.31 9.84 -66.97
C PRO A 14 19.19 10.66 -66.32
N GLN A 15 18.16 10.85 -67.12
CA GLN A 15 16.85 11.38 -66.77
C GLN A 15 16.22 10.51 -65.67
N HIS A 16 16.11 10.97 -64.42
CA HIS A 16 15.11 10.52 -63.42
C HIS A 16 15.06 11.45 -62.18
N GLY A 17 15.27 12.76 -62.36
CA GLY A 17 15.29 13.73 -61.24
C GLY A 17 13.96 14.46 -60.99
N ALA A 18 13.08 14.55 -61.99
CA ALA A 18 11.87 15.39 -61.89
C ALA A 18 10.76 14.77 -61.03
N TRP A 19 10.70 13.43 -60.96
CA TRP A 19 9.70 12.73 -60.16
C TRP A 19 9.98 12.84 -58.66
N LEU A 20 11.26 12.78 -58.25
CA LEU A 20 11.66 12.97 -56.84
C LEU A 20 11.39 14.40 -56.37
N LEU A 21 11.63 15.41 -57.21
CA LEU A 21 11.37 16.81 -56.84
C LEU A 21 9.85 17.08 -56.70
N TRP A 22 9.03 16.51 -57.57
CA TRP A 22 7.57 16.56 -57.45
C TRP A 22 7.06 15.73 -56.27
N PHE A 23 7.70 14.61 -55.93
CA PHE A 23 7.37 13.82 -54.75
C PHE A 23 7.70 14.58 -53.46
N PHE A 24 8.84 15.29 -53.42
CA PHE A 24 9.21 16.13 -52.28
C PHE A 24 8.32 17.38 -52.16
N LEU A 25 7.99 18.05 -53.27
CA LEU A 25 7.07 19.19 -53.28
C LEU A 25 5.62 18.77 -52.98
N ALA A 26 5.18 17.59 -53.42
CA ALA A 26 3.88 17.02 -53.06
C ALA A 26 3.85 16.65 -51.56
N ASN A 27 4.91 16.07 -51.00
CA ASN A 27 5.00 15.81 -49.55
C ASN A 27 5.06 17.09 -48.69
N LEU A 28 5.58 18.19 -49.23
CA LEU A 28 5.52 19.53 -48.61
C LEU A 28 4.15 20.22 -48.77
N SER A 29 3.29 19.70 -49.66
CA SER A 29 1.94 20.22 -49.95
C SER A 29 0.81 19.35 -49.42
N ILE A 30 1.13 18.19 -48.83
CA ILE A 30 0.20 17.47 -47.95
C ILE A 30 0.07 18.37 -46.71
N PRO A 31 -1.12 18.92 -46.38
CA PRO A 31 -1.28 19.57 -45.10
C PRO A 31 -0.94 18.50 -44.07
N SER A 32 0.14 18.69 -43.31
CA SER A 32 0.46 17.83 -42.20
C SER A 32 -0.81 17.72 -41.38
N MET A 33 -1.46 16.55 -41.38
CA MET A 33 -2.45 16.25 -40.36
C MET A 33 -1.63 16.30 -39.07
N VAL A 34 -1.66 17.45 -38.40
CA VAL A 34 -1.15 17.58 -37.05
C VAL A 34 -2.03 16.63 -36.25
N GLN A 35 -1.52 15.42 -35.98
CA GLN A 35 -2.12 14.53 -35.00
C GLN A 35 -2.14 15.31 -33.70
N ALA A 36 -3.33 15.79 -33.31
CA ALA A 36 -3.50 16.53 -32.08
C ALA A 36 -3.07 15.61 -30.93
N THR A 37 -2.00 15.98 -30.22
CA THR A 37 -1.52 15.20 -29.08
C THR A 37 -2.57 15.25 -27.99
N VAL A 38 -3.02 14.08 -27.50
CA VAL A 38 -4.05 14.01 -26.46
C VAL A 38 -3.42 14.25 -25.09
N PHE A 39 -3.87 15.27 -24.37
CA PHE A 39 -3.45 15.57 -23.01
C PHE A 39 -4.51 15.12 -22.01
N LYS A 40 -4.24 13.98 -21.35
CA LYS A 40 -5.19 13.34 -20.43
C LYS A 40 -4.98 13.80 -18.98
N ILE A 41 -6.01 14.37 -18.38
CA ILE A 41 -5.99 14.86 -16.98
C ILE A 41 -6.60 13.80 -16.06
N GLY A 42 -5.84 13.36 -15.06
CA GLY A 42 -6.31 12.42 -14.03
C GLY A 42 -6.91 13.17 -12.85
N VAL A 43 -8.22 13.02 -12.62
CA VAL A 43 -8.94 13.68 -11.52
C VAL A 43 -9.08 12.71 -10.36
N LEU A 44 -8.28 12.91 -9.31
CA LEU A 44 -8.19 12.07 -8.12
C LEU A 44 -9.11 12.57 -7.00
N GLY A 45 -9.76 11.63 -6.33
CA GLY A 45 -10.54 11.87 -5.12
C GLY A 45 -11.30 10.62 -4.65
N PRO A 46 -11.81 10.62 -3.42
CA PRO A 46 -12.51 9.48 -2.83
C PRO A 46 -13.96 9.39 -3.33
N TRP A 47 -14.13 9.18 -4.63
CA TRP A 47 -15.42 9.30 -5.32
C TRP A 47 -16.39 8.16 -5.00
N SER A 48 -15.87 6.99 -4.59
CA SER A 48 -16.67 5.80 -4.27
C SER A 48 -16.99 5.66 -2.79
N CYS A 49 -16.08 6.06 -1.90
CA CYS A 49 -16.18 5.83 -0.47
C CYS A 49 -16.63 7.07 0.33
N ASP A 50 -16.53 8.28 -0.23
CA ASP A 50 -17.04 9.50 0.41
C ASP A 50 -18.24 10.08 -0.36
N PRO A 51 -19.46 10.02 0.21
CA PRO A 51 -20.67 10.43 -0.47
C PRO A 51 -20.75 11.94 -0.73
N ILE A 52 -20.05 12.78 0.04
CA ILE A 52 -20.07 14.23 -0.15
C ILE A 52 -19.10 14.64 -1.27
N PHE A 53 -17.93 14.00 -1.38
CA PHE A 53 -17.06 14.16 -2.54
C PHE A 53 -17.71 13.59 -3.81
N ALA A 54 -18.42 12.46 -3.73
CA ALA A 54 -19.18 11.90 -4.85
C ALA A 54 -20.27 12.86 -5.38
N LYS A 55 -20.97 13.58 -4.49
CA LYS A 55 -21.96 14.62 -4.84
C LYS A 55 -21.39 15.80 -5.64
N ALA A 56 -20.07 15.95 -5.71
CA ALA A 56 -19.43 16.93 -6.60
C ALA A 56 -19.54 16.55 -8.08
N MET A 57 -19.98 15.32 -8.39
CA MET A 57 -20.13 14.80 -9.76
C MET A 57 -18.86 15.03 -10.60
N PRO A 58 -17.72 14.45 -10.20
CA PRO A 58 -16.40 14.76 -10.79
C PRO A 58 -16.35 14.53 -12.30
N ARG A 59 -17.06 13.51 -12.79
CA ARG A 59 -17.16 13.21 -14.24
C ARG A 59 -17.84 14.33 -15.01
N LEU A 60 -18.98 14.83 -14.53
CA LEU A 60 -19.72 15.92 -15.19
C LEU A 60 -18.93 17.24 -15.13
N ALA A 61 -18.29 17.52 -13.99
CA ALA A 61 -17.42 18.70 -13.85
C ALA A 61 -16.23 18.66 -14.83
N ALA A 62 -15.56 17.51 -14.92
CA ALA A 62 -14.43 17.32 -15.82
C ALA A 62 -14.84 17.35 -17.29
N GLN A 63 -15.97 16.71 -17.63
CA GLN A 63 -16.53 16.75 -18.97
C GLN A 63 -16.82 18.17 -19.43
N LEU A 64 -17.52 18.95 -18.60
CA LEU A 64 -17.88 20.33 -18.92
C LEU A 64 -16.62 21.20 -19.12
N ALA A 65 -15.62 21.05 -18.25
CA ALA A 65 -14.36 21.80 -18.35
C ALA A 65 -13.59 21.44 -19.63
N VAL A 66 -13.43 20.15 -19.92
CA VAL A 66 -12.71 19.69 -21.12
C VAL A 66 -13.44 20.08 -22.40
N GLN A 67 -14.78 19.98 -22.44
CA GLN A 67 -15.57 20.43 -23.59
C GLN A 67 -15.37 21.92 -23.88
N ARG A 68 -15.41 22.77 -22.84
CA ARG A 68 -15.18 24.22 -22.98
C ARG A 68 -13.74 24.57 -23.35
N ILE A 69 -12.75 23.80 -22.89
CA ILE A 69 -11.34 23.98 -23.30
C ILE A 69 -11.18 23.63 -24.78
N ASN A 70 -11.71 22.47 -25.20
CA ASN A 70 -11.55 21.99 -26.57
C ASN A 70 -12.32 22.82 -27.59
N SER A 71 -13.46 23.43 -27.20
CA SER A 71 -14.20 24.36 -28.06
C SER A 71 -13.52 25.72 -28.24
N ASN A 72 -12.60 26.09 -27.34
CA ASN A 72 -11.86 27.34 -27.42
C ASN A 72 -10.58 27.17 -28.26
N VAL A 73 -10.64 27.60 -29.52
CA VAL A 73 -9.55 27.54 -30.52
C VAL A 73 -8.25 28.22 -30.04
N SER A 74 -8.33 29.18 -29.11
CA SER A 74 -7.15 29.83 -28.53
C SER A 74 -6.37 28.94 -27.57
N VAL A 75 -7.04 27.97 -26.91
CA VAL A 75 -6.48 27.06 -25.90
C VAL A 75 -6.10 25.71 -26.51
N SER A 76 -6.82 25.26 -27.55
CA SER A 76 -6.65 23.93 -28.18
C SER A 76 -5.63 23.86 -29.32
N LYS A 77 -4.71 24.85 -29.46
CA LYS A 77 -3.70 24.86 -30.54
C LYS A 77 -2.79 23.62 -30.49
N GLY A 78 -3.13 22.58 -31.26
CA GLY A 78 -2.34 21.36 -31.41
C GLY A 78 -2.49 20.30 -30.31
N ILE A 79 -3.31 20.55 -29.27
CA ILE A 79 -3.52 19.63 -28.13
C ILE A 79 -5.02 19.43 -27.92
N THR A 80 -5.46 18.17 -27.87
CA THR A 80 -6.82 17.80 -27.47
C THR A 80 -6.81 17.39 -26.01
N PHE A 81 -7.61 18.05 -25.18
CA PHE A 81 -7.73 17.68 -23.77
C PHE A 81 -8.69 16.50 -23.62
N ASP A 82 -8.31 15.57 -22.73
CA ASP A 82 -9.14 14.45 -22.30
C ASP A 82 -9.03 14.31 -20.78
N TYR A 83 -9.92 13.56 -20.16
CA TYR A 83 -9.90 13.35 -18.71
C TYR A 83 -10.16 11.89 -18.34
N VAL A 84 -9.67 11.52 -17.16
CA VAL A 84 -9.96 10.23 -16.53
C VAL A 84 -10.24 10.46 -15.05
N ILE A 85 -11.32 9.86 -14.54
CA ILE A 85 -11.61 9.87 -13.11
C ILE A 85 -10.80 8.75 -12.47
N LEU A 86 -10.02 9.10 -11.45
CA LEU A 86 -9.14 8.19 -10.73
C LEU A 86 -9.62 8.10 -9.29
N GLU A 87 -9.76 6.87 -8.80
CA GLU A 87 -10.27 6.60 -7.47
C GLU A 87 -9.17 6.73 -6.43
N GLU A 88 -9.43 7.47 -5.36
CA GLU A 88 -8.57 7.59 -4.20
C GLU A 88 -9.20 6.84 -3.03
N ASP A 89 -8.51 5.82 -2.50
CA ASP A 89 -9.01 5.10 -1.32
C ASP A 89 -9.17 6.05 -0.12
N CYS A 90 -10.21 5.83 0.68
CA CYS A 90 -10.42 6.62 1.89
C CYS A 90 -9.34 6.39 2.97
N GLN A 91 -8.57 5.29 2.89
CA GLN A 91 -7.42 5.04 3.75
C GLN A 91 -6.14 5.58 3.13
N THR A 92 -5.40 6.41 3.87
CA THR A 92 -4.22 7.14 3.36
C THR A 92 -3.13 6.22 2.78
N SER A 93 -2.88 5.06 3.40
CA SER A 93 -1.88 4.09 2.94
C SER A 93 -2.27 3.44 1.62
N MET A 94 -3.54 3.07 1.46
CA MET A 94 -4.08 2.46 0.24
C MET A 94 -4.17 3.50 -0.88
N ALA A 95 -4.53 4.75 -0.55
CA ALA A 95 -4.59 5.85 -1.51
C ALA A 95 -3.22 6.10 -2.17
N LEU A 96 -2.14 6.09 -1.38
CA LEU A 96 -0.78 6.21 -1.92
C LEU A 96 -0.41 5.03 -2.82
N ARG A 97 -0.78 3.80 -2.45
CA ARG A 97 -0.56 2.60 -3.27
C ARG A 97 -1.29 2.71 -4.61
N SER A 98 -2.55 3.09 -4.60
CA SER A 98 -3.38 3.28 -5.80
C SER A 98 -2.83 4.40 -6.68
N PHE A 99 -2.36 5.52 -6.08
CA PHE A 99 -1.72 6.61 -6.81
C PHE A 99 -0.51 6.15 -7.62
N ILE A 100 0.37 5.31 -7.06
CA ILE A 100 1.54 4.74 -7.75
C ILE A 100 1.12 3.98 -9.03
N GLY A 101 0.01 3.24 -8.96
CA GLY A 101 -0.56 2.50 -10.10
C GLY A 101 -1.12 3.38 -11.23
N TYR A 102 -1.32 4.68 -11.01
CA TYR A 102 -1.86 5.60 -12.01
C TYR A 102 -0.81 6.24 -12.92
N TYR A 103 0.48 5.89 -12.77
CA TYR A 103 1.57 6.44 -13.55
C TYR A 103 1.28 6.53 -15.06
N THR A 104 0.72 5.49 -15.68
CA THR A 104 0.47 5.47 -17.13
C THR A 104 -0.90 5.99 -17.54
N ARG A 105 -1.80 6.29 -16.59
CA ARG A 105 -3.21 6.60 -16.88
C ARG A 105 -3.49 8.06 -17.22
N ALA A 106 -2.63 8.99 -16.80
CA ALA A 106 -2.81 10.42 -17.05
C ALA A 106 -1.48 11.14 -17.30
N SER A 107 -1.52 12.27 -18.00
CA SER A 107 -0.37 13.13 -18.31
C SER A 107 -0.08 14.14 -17.20
N ALA A 108 -1.11 14.55 -16.46
CA ALA A 108 -1.01 15.33 -15.23
C ALA A 108 -2.15 14.95 -14.28
N PHE A 109 -1.96 15.27 -13.00
CA PHE A 109 -2.87 14.87 -11.93
C PHE A 109 -3.47 16.08 -11.25
N LEU A 110 -4.78 15.99 -11.02
CA LEU A 110 -5.58 16.92 -10.24
C LEU A 110 -6.01 16.21 -8.95
N GLY A 111 -5.52 16.69 -7.81
CA GLY A 111 -5.48 15.97 -6.54
C GLY A 111 -4.03 15.72 -6.11
N PRO A 112 -3.77 14.91 -5.07
CA PRO A 112 -4.76 14.17 -4.28
C PRO A 112 -5.61 15.06 -3.38
N VAL A 113 -6.73 14.52 -2.91
CA VAL A 113 -7.63 15.20 -1.95
C VAL A 113 -7.16 14.95 -0.52
N ASN A 114 -6.57 13.79 -0.22
CA ASN A 114 -6.08 13.48 1.11
C ASN A 114 -4.68 14.11 1.38
N PRO A 115 -4.55 15.01 2.38
CA PRO A 115 -3.28 15.65 2.71
C PRO A 115 -2.25 14.72 3.37
N GLY A 116 -2.65 13.54 3.84
CA GLY A 116 -1.79 12.55 4.48
C GLY A 116 -0.62 12.11 3.61
N TYR A 117 -0.83 12.02 2.29
CA TYR A 117 0.22 11.59 1.35
C TYR A 117 0.57 12.62 0.27
N CYS A 118 0.06 13.86 0.33
CA CYS A 118 0.39 14.91 -0.65
C CYS A 118 1.91 15.14 -0.82
N LYS A 119 2.69 15.04 0.27
CA LYS A 119 4.16 15.14 0.22
C LYS A 119 4.76 14.02 -0.63
N ALA A 120 4.36 12.78 -0.36
CA ALA A 120 4.82 11.61 -1.11
C ALA A 120 4.38 11.67 -2.58
N ALA A 121 3.11 11.97 -2.83
CA ALA A 121 2.58 12.15 -4.18
C ALA A 121 3.33 13.22 -4.96
N SER A 122 3.70 14.34 -4.33
CA SER A 122 4.48 15.40 -4.97
C SER A 122 5.89 14.94 -5.35
N LEU A 123 6.57 14.17 -4.49
CA LEU A 123 7.90 13.62 -4.79
C LEU A 123 7.82 12.57 -5.92
N ILE A 124 6.78 11.74 -5.93
CA ILE A 124 6.52 10.78 -6.99
C ILE A 124 6.24 11.50 -8.31
N ALA A 125 5.39 12.52 -8.30
CA ALA A 125 5.08 13.33 -9.47
C ALA A 125 6.31 14.07 -10.01
N LYS A 126 7.21 14.52 -9.11
CA LYS A 126 8.53 15.05 -9.48
C LYS A 126 9.37 14.01 -10.22
N ASN A 127 9.44 12.79 -9.71
CA ASN A 127 10.17 11.69 -10.35
C ASN A 127 9.56 11.31 -11.72
N TRP A 128 8.24 11.31 -11.82
CA TRP A 128 7.52 11.06 -13.08
C TRP A 128 7.55 12.23 -14.06
N ASN A 129 8.04 13.39 -13.61
CA ASN A 129 7.98 14.66 -14.34
C ASN A 129 6.55 15.01 -14.81
N LYS A 130 5.56 14.76 -13.95
CA LYS A 130 4.13 15.09 -14.18
C LYS A 130 3.69 16.16 -13.21
N ALA A 131 2.86 17.09 -13.67
CA ALA A 131 2.33 18.13 -12.79
C ALA A 131 1.31 17.53 -11.82
N LEU A 132 1.39 17.95 -10.56
CA LEU A 132 0.44 17.61 -9.51
C LEU A 132 -0.21 18.88 -9.00
N ILE A 133 -1.47 19.10 -9.38
CA ILE A 133 -2.22 20.29 -8.98
C ILE A 133 -3.26 19.87 -7.94
N SER A 134 -3.28 20.48 -6.76
CA SER A 134 -4.28 20.14 -5.73
C SER A 134 -4.90 21.39 -5.10
N TRP A 135 -6.20 21.34 -4.83
CA TRP A 135 -6.90 22.34 -4.00
C TRP A 135 -6.93 21.97 -2.52
N SER A 136 -6.62 20.72 -2.16
CA SER A 136 -6.82 20.17 -0.81
C SER A 136 -5.53 20.04 0.00
N CYS A 137 -4.40 19.76 -0.67
CA CYS A 137 -3.11 19.58 0.00
C CYS A 137 -2.73 20.81 0.83
N VAL A 138 -2.57 20.63 2.16
CA VAL A 138 -2.35 21.73 3.12
C VAL A 138 -0.93 21.76 3.69
N ASN A 139 -0.12 20.73 3.45
CA ASN A 139 1.25 20.59 3.98
C ASN A 139 2.09 21.86 3.72
N HIS A 140 2.66 22.44 4.77
CA HIS A 140 3.53 23.62 4.69
C HIS A 140 4.83 23.33 3.92
N GLU A 141 5.28 22.08 3.94
CA GLU A 141 6.49 21.60 3.25
C GLU A 141 6.40 21.79 1.72
N LEU A 142 5.17 21.72 1.17
CA LEU A 142 4.90 21.87 -0.26
C LEU A 142 5.00 23.32 -0.74
N GLU A 143 5.15 24.29 0.17
CA GLU A 143 5.38 25.70 -0.20
C GLU A 143 6.79 25.90 -0.79
N ASN A 144 7.72 24.97 -0.55
CA ASN A 144 9.06 25.02 -1.12
C ASN A 144 9.08 24.51 -2.57
N SER A 145 8.93 25.44 -3.52
CA SER A 145 8.93 25.17 -4.96
C SER A 145 10.21 24.49 -5.48
N TRP A 146 11.36 24.64 -4.80
CA TRP A 146 12.59 23.95 -5.20
C TRP A 146 12.56 22.46 -4.89
N GLN A 147 11.99 22.08 -3.75
CA GLN A 147 11.85 20.68 -3.37
C GLN A 147 10.73 20.00 -4.15
N HIS A 148 9.66 20.74 -4.44
CA HIS A 148 8.44 20.27 -5.09
C HIS A 148 8.14 21.02 -6.41
N PRO A 149 9.02 20.92 -7.43
CA PRO A 149 8.95 21.76 -8.64
C PRO A 149 7.80 21.43 -9.59
N THR A 150 7.10 20.31 -9.39
CA THR A 150 5.95 19.87 -10.19
C THR A 150 4.61 20.10 -9.50
N PHE A 151 4.61 20.59 -8.26
CA PHE A 151 3.41 20.78 -7.46
C PHE A 151 2.90 22.22 -7.52
N VAL A 152 1.58 22.40 -7.66
CA VAL A 152 0.92 23.71 -7.63
C VAL A 152 -0.42 23.61 -6.90
N ARG A 153 -0.85 24.70 -6.26
CA ARG A 153 -2.20 24.81 -5.71
C ARG A 153 -3.09 25.68 -6.60
N THR A 154 -4.29 25.19 -6.91
CA THR A 154 -5.29 26.00 -7.65
C THR A 154 -5.80 27.16 -6.81
N MET A 155 -5.96 26.93 -5.50
CA MET A 155 -6.58 27.84 -4.55
C MET A 155 -5.58 28.27 -3.47
N PRO A 156 -5.80 29.42 -2.80
CA PRO A 156 -4.98 29.83 -1.67
C PRO A 156 -4.95 28.76 -0.58
N SER A 157 -3.86 28.68 0.17
CA SER A 157 -3.77 27.77 1.31
C SER A 157 -4.87 28.09 2.33
N PRO A 158 -5.73 27.12 2.72
CA PRO A 158 -6.76 27.36 3.74
C PRO A 158 -6.17 27.89 5.06
N VAL A 159 -4.97 27.43 5.42
CA VAL A 159 -4.24 27.92 6.60
C VAL A 159 -3.86 29.40 6.46
N LYS A 160 -3.56 29.89 5.25
CA LYS A 160 -3.29 31.31 5.02
C LYS A 160 -4.54 32.14 5.33
N VAL A 161 -5.72 31.72 4.86
CA VAL A 161 -7.02 32.37 5.13
C VAL A 161 -7.28 32.43 6.63
N LEU A 162 -7.21 31.28 7.31
CA LEU A 162 -7.48 31.19 8.73
C LEU A 162 -6.47 31.97 9.58
N ARG A 163 -5.20 32.05 9.15
CA ARG A 163 -4.19 32.87 9.82
C ARG A 163 -4.46 34.37 9.69
N ILE A 164 -4.98 34.85 8.55
CA ILE A 164 -5.38 36.25 8.38
C ILE A 164 -6.52 36.57 9.36
N MET A 165 -7.51 35.67 9.48
CA MET A 165 -8.58 35.81 10.47
C MET A 165 -8.06 35.81 11.91
N ALA A 166 -7.23 34.83 12.26
CA ALA A 166 -6.63 34.72 13.58
C ALA A 166 -5.84 35.98 13.97
N ARG A 167 -5.12 36.59 13.02
CA ARG A 167 -4.41 37.86 13.21
C ARG A 167 -5.34 39.05 13.37
N HIS A 168 -6.36 39.15 12.52
CA HIS A 168 -7.30 40.27 12.52
C HIS A 168 -8.07 40.35 13.84
N PHE A 169 -8.62 39.22 14.30
CA PHE A 169 -9.38 39.15 15.55
C PHE A 169 -8.51 38.91 16.80
N ARG A 170 -7.20 38.73 16.62
CA ARG A 170 -6.22 38.37 17.66
C ARG A 170 -6.61 37.11 18.43
N TRP A 171 -6.95 36.05 17.71
CA TRP A 171 -7.23 34.72 18.28
C TRP A 171 -6.01 33.81 18.08
N ALA A 172 -5.23 33.59 19.14
CA ALA A 172 -4.04 32.76 19.12
C ALA A 172 -4.33 31.33 19.57
N ASN A 173 -5.21 31.17 20.56
CA ASN A 173 -5.53 29.88 21.16
C ASN A 173 -6.56 29.10 20.32
N ILE A 174 -6.07 28.14 19.54
CA ILE A 174 -6.85 27.39 18.55
C ILE A 174 -7.00 25.93 19.00
N ALA A 175 -8.19 25.37 18.82
CA ALA A 175 -8.44 23.93 18.86
C ALA A 175 -8.92 23.44 17.48
N ILE A 176 -8.66 22.17 17.17
CA ILE A 176 -9.09 21.54 15.93
C ILE A 176 -9.89 20.29 16.27
N VAL A 177 -11.05 20.11 15.67
CA VAL A 177 -11.86 18.90 15.79
C VAL A 177 -12.05 18.27 14.42
N ALA A 178 -11.71 16.99 14.30
CA ALA A 178 -11.79 16.21 13.07
C ALA A 178 -12.86 15.13 13.16
N SER A 179 -13.50 14.79 12.03
CA SER A 179 -14.19 13.50 11.96
C SER A 179 -13.18 12.35 11.98
N ALA A 180 -13.64 11.15 12.36
CA ALA A 180 -12.79 9.97 12.49
C ALA A 180 -12.28 9.40 11.15
N ASP A 181 -12.69 9.97 10.01
CA ASP A 181 -12.24 9.56 8.69
C ASP A 181 -10.78 9.99 8.46
N ASP A 182 -9.95 9.10 7.89
CA ASP A 182 -8.50 9.32 7.69
C ASP A 182 -8.21 10.65 6.98
N VAL A 183 -8.96 10.99 5.92
CA VAL A 183 -8.80 12.25 5.17
C VAL A 183 -8.91 13.46 6.10
N TRP A 184 -9.86 13.46 7.03
CA TRP A 184 -10.13 14.56 7.95
C TRP A 184 -9.17 14.56 9.15
N MET A 185 -8.79 13.38 9.63
CA MET A 185 -7.73 13.21 10.64
C MET A 185 -6.40 13.75 10.12
N ASP A 186 -5.98 13.34 8.92
CA ASP A 186 -4.76 13.84 8.30
C ASP A 186 -4.86 15.34 7.99
N THR A 187 -6.02 15.82 7.54
CA THR A 187 -6.26 17.27 7.38
C THR A 187 -6.03 18.01 8.68
N SER A 188 -6.59 17.53 9.79
CA SER A 188 -6.47 18.19 11.09
C SER A 188 -5.03 18.25 11.59
N ASN A 189 -4.27 17.17 11.40
CA ASN A 189 -2.86 17.09 11.76
C ASN A 189 -2.02 18.06 10.90
N LYS A 190 -2.21 18.06 9.58
CA LYS A 190 -1.46 18.94 8.69
C LYS A 190 -1.81 20.42 8.86
N VAL A 191 -3.08 20.74 9.17
CA VAL A 191 -3.49 22.10 9.55
C VAL A 191 -2.82 22.49 10.87
N ALA A 192 -2.79 21.61 11.87
CA ALA A 192 -2.14 21.88 13.15
C ALA A 192 -0.65 22.19 12.98
N ASP A 193 0.06 21.37 12.20
CA ASP A 193 1.48 21.56 11.91
C ASP A 193 1.74 22.86 11.17
N ALA A 194 0.90 23.20 10.18
CA ALA A 194 1.00 24.45 9.45
C ALA A 194 0.78 25.67 10.36
N PHE A 195 -0.17 25.64 11.29
CA PHE A 195 -0.34 26.71 12.29
C PHE A 195 0.86 26.84 13.24
N ARG A 196 1.37 25.70 13.74
CA ARG A 196 2.53 25.66 14.64
C ARG A 196 3.79 26.20 13.97
N SER A 197 4.03 25.85 12.70
CA SER A 197 5.16 26.39 11.92
C SER A 197 5.11 27.92 11.76
N HIS A 198 3.90 28.50 11.85
CA HIS A 198 3.67 29.94 11.79
C HIS A 198 3.55 30.62 13.17
N GLY A 199 3.89 29.92 14.25
CA GLY A 199 3.96 30.47 15.61
C GLY A 199 2.65 30.48 16.39
N PHE A 200 1.58 29.85 15.89
CA PHE A 200 0.29 29.78 16.59
C PHE A 200 0.21 28.59 17.54
N PRO A 201 -0.27 28.79 18.79
CA PRO A 201 -0.46 27.69 19.72
C PRO A 201 -1.75 26.91 19.40
N VAL A 202 -1.59 25.75 18.77
CA VAL A 202 -2.68 24.75 18.65
C VAL A 202 -2.75 23.97 19.96
N ARG A 203 -3.76 24.27 20.78
CA ARG A 203 -3.92 23.75 22.15
C ARG A 203 -4.30 22.28 22.16
N MET A 204 -5.11 21.85 21.20
CA MET A 204 -5.52 20.46 21.07
C MET A 204 -6.01 20.15 19.67
N VAL A 205 -5.82 18.89 19.28
CA VAL A 205 -6.45 18.27 18.11
C VAL A 205 -7.27 17.10 18.65
N LEU A 206 -8.56 17.07 18.31
CA LEU A 206 -9.51 16.08 18.79
C LEU A 206 -10.15 15.37 17.60
N SER A 207 -10.44 14.09 17.76
CA SER A 207 -11.20 13.31 16.78
C SER A 207 -12.58 12.95 17.33
N THR A 208 -13.57 12.88 16.45
CA THR A 208 -14.94 12.49 16.80
C THR A 208 -15.57 11.63 15.69
N SER A 209 -16.21 10.54 16.07
CA SER A 209 -17.05 9.71 15.20
C SER A 209 -18.47 10.30 15.07
N ASN A 210 -19.30 9.69 14.21
CA ASN A 210 -20.74 9.95 14.14
C ASN A 210 -21.53 9.41 15.36
N ASP A 211 -20.92 9.47 16.56
CA ASP A 211 -21.52 9.00 17.80
C ASP A 211 -21.57 10.14 18.82
N LEU A 212 -22.67 10.20 19.58
CA LEU A 212 -22.91 11.26 20.55
C LEU A 212 -21.94 11.24 21.73
N VAL A 213 -21.34 10.09 22.07
CA VAL A 213 -20.47 9.93 23.24
C VAL A 213 -19.12 10.59 22.99
N SER A 214 -18.52 10.27 21.84
CA SER A 214 -17.26 10.82 21.34
C SER A 214 -17.36 12.33 21.13
N ILE A 215 -18.44 12.80 20.49
CA ILE A 215 -18.71 14.23 20.31
C ILE A 215 -18.83 14.95 21.67
N ARG A 216 -19.62 14.41 22.61
CA ARG A 216 -19.76 14.99 23.95
C ARG A 216 -18.42 15.03 24.69
N HIS A 217 -17.58 14.01 24.55
CA HIS A 217 -16.26 13.97 25.17
C HIS A 217 -15.34 15.05 24.61
N ALA A 218 -15.28 15.21 23.29
CA ALA A 218 -14.50 16.26 22.64
C ALA A 218 -14.96 17.66 23.06
N LEU A 219 -16.27 17.92 23.04
CA LEU A 219 -16.83 19.21 23.46
C LEU A 219 -16.64 19.48 24.96
N LYS A 220 -16.72 18.47 25.83
CA LYS A 220 -16.37 18.62 27.25
C LYS A 220 -14.91 19.03 27.46
N LYS A 221 -13.98 18.48 26.66
CA LYS A 221 -12.57 18.88 26.69
C LYS A 221 -12.39 20.35 26.25
N ILE A 222 -13.08 20.76 25.19
CA ILE A 222 -13.11 22.16 24.72
C ILE A 222 -13.66 23.08 25.83
N LYS A 223 -14.79 22.72 26.43
CA LYS A 223 -15.44 23.49 27.51
C LYS A 223 -14.55 23.70 28.74
N LYS A 224 -13.68 22.74 29.06
CA LYS A 224 -12.73 22.85 30.18
C LYS A 224 -11.65 23.91 29.95
N MET A 225 -11.34 24.25 28.69
CA MET A 225 -10.31 25.23 28.34
C MET A 225 -10.90 26.60 28.01
N LYS A 226 -11.03 27.46 29.04
CA LYS A 226 -11.52 28.85 28.92
C LYS A 226 -10.63 29.78 28.08
N GLU A 227 -9.42 29.35 27.75
CA GLU A 227 -8.46 30.11 26.95
C GLU A 227 -8.70 29.98 25.43
N LEU A 228 -9.51 29.02 24.99
CA LEU A 228 -9.81 28.84 23.57
C LEU A 228 -10.60 30.01 23.00
N ARG A 229 -10.33 30.35 21.74
CA ARG A 229 -11.03 31.43 20.99
C ARG A 229 -11.65 30.91 19.70
N MET A 230 -10.95 30.02 19.02
CA MET A 230 -11.33 29.51 17.71
C MET A 230 -11.23 27.98 17.71
N VAL A 231 -12.28 27.33 17.21
CA VAL A 231 -12.34 25.88 16.98
C VAL A 231 -12.52 25.63 15.49
N ILE A 232 -11.52 25.02 14.86
CA ILE A 232 -11.56 24.65 13.44
C ILE A 232 -12.19 23.26 13.34
N LEU A 233 -13.18 23.12 12.45
CA LEU A 233 -13.91 21.88 12.22
C LEU A 233 -13.45 21.24 10.91
N CYS A 234 -12.56 20.25 11.00
CA CYS A 234 -12.08 19.43 9.88
C CYS A 234 -13.04 18.26 9.63
N MET A 235 -14.12 18.54 8.93
CA MET A 235 -15.18 17.59 8.59
C MET A 235 -16.09 18.22 7.54
N HIS A 236 -16.91 17.41 6.86
CA HIS A 236 -17.92 17.94 5.93
C HIS A 236 -18.92 18.87 6.63
N SER A 237 -19.27 19.95 5.95
CA SER A 237 -20.11 21.02 6.46
C SER A 237 -21.56 20.57 6.52
N ALA A 238 -22.24 20.94 7.61
CA ALA A 238 -23.67 20.73 7.77
C ALA A 238 -24.48 21.35 6.62
N LEU A 239 -23.97 22.42 5.97
CA LEU A 239 -24.64 23.10 4.86
C LEU A 239 -24.73 22.26 3.58
N ILE A 240 -23.80 21.32 3.38
CA ILE A 240 -23.77 20.42 2.20
C ILE A 240 -24.11 18.96 2.56
N GLY A 241 -24.58 18.72 3.78
CA GLY A 241 -25.04 17.40 4.25
C GLY A 241 -24.08 16.66 5.18
N GLY A 242 -23.08 17.32 5.74
CA GLY A 242 -22.17 16.76 6.74
C GLY A 242 -22.88 16.41 8.06
N VAL A 243 -22.98 15.11 8.34
CA VAL A 243 -23.69 14.58 9.52
C VAL A 243 -22.93 14.83 10.82
N THR A 244 -21.61 14.63 10.82
CA THR A 244 -20.75 14.80 12.01
C THR A 244 -20.79 16.24 12.52
N GLN A 245 -20.63 17.22 11.60
CA GLN A 245 -20.64 18.64 11.97
C GLN A 245 -22.00 19.06 12.50
N LYS A 246 -23.09 18.63 11.85
CA LYS A 246 -24.45 18.88 12.34
C LYS A 246 -24.63 18.39 13.78
N LEU A 247 -24.28 17.12 14.05
CA LEU A 247 -24.43 16.51 15.37
C LEU A 247 -23.54 17.19 16.42
N LEU A 248 -22.33 17.58 16.04
CA LEU A 248 -21.39 18.30 16.89
C LEU A 248 -21.93 19.67 17.30
N LEU A 249 -22.43 20.46 16.34
CA LEU A 249 -22.97 21.79 16.62
C LEU A 249 -24.24 21.71 17.49
N GLU A 250 -25.15 20.78 17.19
CA GLU A 250 -26.34 20.53 18.02
C GLU A 250 -25.96 20.16 19.46
N THR A 251 -24.91 19.35 19.64
CA THR A 251 -24.42 18.97 20.97
C THR A 251 -23.68 20.13 21.66
N ALA A 252 -23.00 21.00 20.91
CA ALA A 252 -22.36 22.20 21.45
C ALA A 252 -23.40 23.17 22.02
N LEU A 253 -24.55 23.30 21.37
CA LEU A 253 -25.71 24.03 21.90
C LEU A 253 -26.20 23.42 23.22
N ASP A 254 -26.39 22.09 23.28
CA ASP A 254 -26.81 21.40 24.51
C ASP A 254 -25.82 21.59 25.67
N LEU A 255 -24.53 21.73 25.35
CA LEU A 255 -23.46 21.94 26.32
C LEU A 255 -23.21 23.42 26.64
N HIS A 256 -24.02 24.35 26.10
CA HIS A 256 -23.84 25.79 26.27
C HIS A 256 -22.44 26.27 25.87
N LEU A 257 -21.93 25.78 24.74
CA LEU A 257 -20.66 26.20 24.14
C LEU A 257 -20.83 27.26 23.03
N ILE A 258 -22.05 27.76 22.85
CA ILE A 258 -22.41 28.76 21.85
C ILE A 258 -22.67 30.14 22.48
N ASP A 259 -22.06 30.43 23.62
CA ASP A 259 -22.24 31.66 24.39
C ASP A 259 -21.38 32.85 23.90
N GLY A 260 -20.70 32.68 22.76
CA GLY A 260 -19.78 33.67 22.18
C GLY A 260 -18.36 33.63 22.76
N SER A 261 -18.09 32.74 23.72
CA SER A 261 -16.73 32.56 24.27
C SER A 261 -15.75 31.93 23.26
N VAL A 262 -16.29 31.15 22.32
CA VAL A 262 -15.55 30.42 21.28
C VAL A 262 -16.31 30.51 19.97
N VAL A 263 -15.57 30.61 18.86
CA VAL A 263 -16.12 30.59 17.50
C VAL A 263 -15.78 29.27 16.82
N PHE A 264 -16.75 28.69 16.14
CA PHE A 264 -16.56 27.51 15.29
C PHE A 264 -16.36 27.90 13.84
N VAL A 265 -15.35 27.33 13.17
CA VAL A 265 -15.01 27.63 11.77
C VAL A 265 -14.94 26.33 10.97
N PRO A 266 -15.90 26.09 10.05
CA PRO A 266 -15.84 24.97 9.11
C PRO A 266 -14.62 25.05 8.21
N TYR A 267 -13.80 24.00 8.17
CA TYR A 267 -12.61 23.98 7.32
C TYR A 267 -12.95 23.71 5.85
N ASP A 268 -13.88 22.79 5.60
CA ASP A 268 -14.21 22.32 4.25
C ASP A 268 -14.79 23.42 3.35
N THR A 269 -15.52 24.38 3.92
CA THR A 269 -16.09 25.52 3.18
C THR A 269 -15.01 26.45 2.59
N LEU A 270 -13.76 26.33 3.03
CA LEU A 270 -12.60 27.01 2.44
C LEU A 270 -12.16 26.42 1.10
N LEU A 271 -12.66 25.22 0.74
CA LEU A 271 -12.26 24.47 -0.45
C LEU A 271 -13.18 24.69 -1.65
N TYR A 272 -14.28 25.42 -1.48
CA TYR A 272 -15.24 25.73 -2.54
C TYR A 272 -15.97 27.04 -2.28
N SER A 273 -16.76 27.50 -3.25
CA SER A 273 -17.57 28.72 -3.15
C SER A 273 -19.02 28.37 -2.81
N LEU A 274 -19.41 28.59 -1.55
CA LEU A 274 -20.79 28.42 -1.10
C LEU A 274 -21.65 29.58 -1.63
N PRO A 275 -22.86 29.31 -2.12
CA PRO A 275 -23.75 30.37 -2.57
C PRO A 275 -24.43 31.03 -1.37
N TYR A 276 -24.27 32.34 -1.21
CA TYR A 276 -24.76 33.09 -0.04
C TYR A 276 -25.74 34.22 -0.37
N LYS A 277 -25.89 34.57 -1.65
CA LYS A 277 -26.83 35.60 -2.11
C LYS A 277 -28.18 34.95 -2.43
N GLN A 278 -29.22 35.26 -1.65
CA GLN A 278 -30.59 34.77 -1.84
C GLN A 278 -30.70 33.24 -1.82
N VAL A 279 -30.01 32.58 -0.88
CA VAL A 279 -30.00 31.12 -0.75
C VAL A 279 -30.67 30.67 0.54
N ILE A 280 -31.57 29.69 0.41
CA ILE A 280 -32.16 28.98 1.55
C ILE A 280 -31.41 27.67 1.71
N TYR A 281 -30.74 27.49 2.84
CA TYR A 281 -30.14 26.21 3.22
C TYR A 281 -31.21 25.34 3.91
N PRO A 282 -31.69 24.25 3.28
CA PRO A 282 -32.80 23.46 3.83
C PRO A 282 -32.50 22.87 5.21
N VAL A 283 -31.22 22.59 5.48
CA VAL A 283 -30.75 22.01 6.74
C VAL A 283 -30.92 23.00 7.89
N LEU A 284 -30.69 24.30 7.68
CA LEU A 284 -30.92 25.35 8.68
C LEU A 284 -32.40 25.70 8.81
N HIS A 285 -33.14 25.68 7.70
CA HIS A 285 -34.57 25.98 7.70
C HIS A 285 -35.39 24.90 8.44
N ARG A 286 -35.08 23.62 8.23
CA ARG A 286 -35.85 22.49 8.80
C ARG A 286 -35.46 22.15 10.24
N ASN A 287 -34.30 22.60 10.72
CA ASN A 287 -33.77 22.20 12.02
C ASN A 287 -33.51 23.42 12.91
N THR A 288 -34.47 23.70 13.79
CA THR A 288 -34.42 24.83 14.73
C THR A 288 -33.22 24.74 15.68
N LYS A 289 -32.86 23.53 16.11
CA LYS A 289 -31.73 23.30 17.01
C LYS A 289 -30.40 23.64 16.35
N LEU A 290 -30.18 23.12 15.14
CA LEU A 290 -28.98 23.44 14.37
C LEU A 290 -28.92 24.93 14.02
N LYS A 291 -30.06 25.53 13.66
CA LYS A 291 -30.15 26.98 13.36
C LYS A 291 -29.66 27.83 14.54
N LEU A 292 -30.10 27.50 15.76
CA LEU A 292 -29.61 28.18 16.97
C LEU A 292 -28.13 27.91 17.24
N ALA A 293 -27.66 26.68 17.00
CA ALA A 293 -26.24 26.34 17.17
C ALA A 293 -25.33 27.08 16.16
N TYR A 294 -25.84 27.38 14.96
CA TYR A 294 -25.10 28.04 13.88
C TYR A 294 -24.78 29.52 14.18
N ASP A 295 -25.41 30.12 15.20
CA ASP A 295 -25.12 31.47 15.71
C ASP A 295 -23.66 31.63 16.21
N ALA A 296 -23.01 30.54 16.57
CA ALA A 296 -21.59 30.52 16.99
C ALA A 296 -20.62 30.15 15.86
N VAL A 297 -21.11 30.03 14.61
CA VAL A 297 -20.33 29.52 13.46
C VAL A 297 -20.01 30.65 12.48
N LEU A 298 -18.72 30.94 12.29
CA LEU A 298 -18.27 31.79 11.19
C LEU A 298 -17.91 30.93 9.99
N THR A 299 -18.73 31.01 8.93
CA THR A 299 -18.52 30.24 7.70
C THR A 299 -17.66 31.04 6.74
N VAL A 300 -16.50 30.52 6.38
CA VAL A 300 -15.55 31.21 5.50
C VAL A 300 -15.49 30.46 4.19
N THR A 301 -15.72 31.15 3.08
CA THR A 301 -15.85 30.51 1.76
C THR A 301 -15.27 31.39 0.65
N MET A 302 -14.94 30.79 -0.49
CA MET A 302 -14.41 31.53 -1.65
C MET A 302 -15.45 32.52 -2.17
N ASP A 303 -15.05 33.76 -2.44
CA ASP A 303 -15.96 34.73 -3.01
C ASP A 303 -16.28 34.41 -4.48
N SER A 304 -17.57 34.41 -4.81
CA SER A 304 -18.09 34.23 -6.17
C SER A 304 -18.51 35.54 -6.84
N GLY A 305 -18.39 36.69 -6.17
CA GLY A 305 -18.91 37.95 -6.67
C GLY A 305 -20.41 37.86 -7.02
N GLU A 306 -20.81 38.32 -8.19
CA GLU A 306 -22.22 38.29 -8.63
C GLU A 306 -22.69 36.93 -9.18
N ASN A 307 -21.76 36.06 -9.57
CA ASN A 307 -22.10 34.79 -10.23
C ASN A 307 -21.99 33.61 -9.26
N SER A 308 -23.05 33.38 -8.48
CA SER A 308 -23.07 32.28 -7.50
C SER A 308 -22.99 30.90 -8.17
N PHE A 309 -22.53 29.90 -7.42
CA PHE A 309 -22.47 28.51 -7.91
C PHE A 309 -23.82 28.01 -8.48
N TYR A 310 -24.94 28.27 -7.80
CA TYR A 310 -26.26 27.85 -8.27
C TYR A 310 -26.67 28.54 -9.57
N LYS A 311 -26.36 29.83 -9.72
CA LYS A 311 -26.62 30.57 -10.96
C LYS A 311 -25.78 30.01 -12.11
N ALA A 312 -24.47 29.86 -11.90
CA ALA A 312 -23.55 29.31 -12.91
C ALA A 312 -23.94 27.88 -13.35
N TYR A 313 -24.39 27.05 -12.41
CA TYR A 313 -24.88 25.70 -12.70
C TYR A 313 -26.19 25.74 -13.50
N GLN A 314 -27.14 26.58 -13.09
CA GLN A 314 -28.40 26.76 -13.80
C GLN A 314 -28.19 27.30 -15.23
N ASP A 315 -27.25 28.21 -15.43
CA ASP A 315 -26.89 28.75 -16.74
C ASP A 315 -26.30 27.66 -17.65
N ALA A 316 -25.48 26.76 -17.10
CA ALA A 316 -24.93 25.62 -17.85
C ALA A 316 -26.00 24.57 -18.22
N VAL A 317 -27.00 24.34 -17.34
CA VAL A 317 -28.17 23.50 -17.65
C VAL A 317 -29.02 24.16 -18.75
N THR A 318 -29.26 25.47 -18.64
CA THR A 318 -30.07 26.25 -19.60
C THR A 318 -29.40 26.29 -20.98
N SER A 319 -28.07 26.37 -21.00
CA SER A 319 -27.25 26.30 -22.21
C SER A 319 -27.12 24.88 -22.80
N LYS A 320 -27.79 23.88 -22.19
CA LYS A 320 -27.76 22.45 -22.57
C LYS A 320 -26.37 21.80 -22.53
N GLU A 321 -25.45 22.37 -21.76
CA GLU A 321 -24.12 21.78 -21.52
C GLU A 321 -24.17 20.74 -20.38
N LEU A 322 -25.16 20.85 -19.49
CA LEU A 322 -25.42 19.91 -18.39
C LEU A 322 -26.84 19.31 -18.49
N PRO A 323 -27.06 18.08 -17.96
CA PRO A 323 -28.36 17.44 -17.96
C PRO A 323 -29.37 18.18 -17.06
N ALA A 324 -30.60 18.34 -17.54
CA ALA A 324 -31.66 19.09 -16.84
C ALA A 324 -32.31 18.35 -15.65
N GLY A 325 -31.95 17.07 -15.43
CA GLY A 325 -32.58 16.23 -14.40
C GLY A 325 -32.07 16.43 -12.97
N ILE A 326 -31.02 17.23 -12.75
CA ILE A 326 -30.37 17.40 -11.45
C ILE A 326 -30.45 18.87 -11.02
N GLN A 327 -30.98 19.12 -9.83
CA GLN A 327 -31.13 20.48 -9.33
C GLN A 327 -29.81 21.03 -8.75
N PRO A 328 -29.53 22.34 -8.85
CA PRO A 328 -28.25 22.91 -8.39
C PRO A 328 -27.93 22.62 -6.90
N HIS A 329 -28.94 22.53 -6.04
CA HIS A 329 -28.77 22.28 -4.59
C HIS A 329 -28.47 20.82 -4.24
N GLU A 330 -28.61 19.90 -5.19
CA GLU A 330 -28.26 18.48 -5.02
C GLU A 330 -26.77 18.23 -5.32
N VAL A 331 -26.10 19.21 -5.94
CA VAL A 331 -24.70 19.13 -6.37
C VAL A 331 -23.81 19.86 -5.39
N SER A 332 -22.73 19.20 -4.96
CA SER A 332 -21.75 19.84 -4.10
C SER A 332 -21.02 20.97 -4.85
N PRO A 333 -20.82 22.16 -4.24
CA PRO A 333 -20.07 23.26 -4.85
C PRO A 333 -18.61 22.91 -5.20
N LEU A 334 -18.08 21.80 -4.67
CA LEU A 334 -16.83 21.19 -5.11
C LEU A 334 -16.79 20.93 -6.63
N PHE A 335 -17.95 20.73 -7.28
CA PHE A 335 -18.07 20.68 -8.74
C PHE A 335 -17.36 21.88 -9.39
N GLY A 336 -17.58 23.08 -8.86
CA GLY A 336 -16.98 24.31 -9.35
C GLY A 336 -15.46 24.36 -9.12
N THR A 337 -14.98 23.82 -8.01
CA THR A 337 -13.53 23.72 -7.71
C THR A 337 -12.82 22.75 -8.66
N ILE A 338 -13.42 21.60 -8.95
CA ILE A 338 -12.89 20.61 -9.91
C ILE A 338 -12.82 21.23 -11.30
N TYR A 339 -13.95 21.80 -11.77
CA TYR A 339 -14.00 22.50 -13.05
C TYR A 339 -12.92 23.58 -13.15
N THR A 340 -12.85 24.46 -12.15
CA THR A 340 -11.92 25.60 -12.14
C THR A 340 -10.47 25.14 -12.16
N SER A 341 -10.14 24.03 -11.49
CA SER A 341 -8.79 23.47 -11.50
C SER A 341 -8.38 22.87 -12.84
N ILE A 342 -9.33 22.32 -13.61
CA ILE A 342 -9.08 21.83 -14.97
C ILE A 342 -8.84 23.01 -15.92
N ILE A 343 -9.66 24.06 -15.83
CA ILE A 343 -9.45 25.31 -16.59
C ILE A 343 -8.11 25.96 -16.23
N PHE A 344 -7.72 25.95 -14.95
CA PHE A 344 -6.42 26.42 -14.48
C PHE A 344 -5.27 25.69 -15.19
N MET A 345 -5.34 24.36 -15.26
CA MET A 345 -4.34 23.54 -15.95
C MET A 345 -4.31 23.81 -17.46
N GLY A 346 -5.46 23.95 -18.10
CA GLY A 346 -5.58 24.28 -19.53
C GLY A 346 -4.92 25.61 -19.89
N ASN A 347 -5.19 26.66 -19.10
CA ASN A 347 -4.56 27.98 -19.29
C ASN A 347 -3.05 27.96 -19.05
N ALA A 348 -2.57 27.19 -18.07
CA ALA A 348 -1.15 27.01 -17.83
C ALA A 348 -0.46 26.30 -19.00
N LEU A 349 -1.11 25.29 -19.61
CA LEU A 349 -0.63 24.59 -20.80
C LEU A 349 -0.49 25.52 -22.00
N GLN A 350 -1.47 26.40 -22.20
CA GLN A 350 -1.49 27.37 -23.31
C GLN A 350 -0.25 28.28 -23.28
N LYS A 351 0.19 28.70 -22.08
CA LYS A 351 1.38 29.54 -21.91
C LYS A 351 2.69 28.83 -22.28
N ILE A 352 2.75 27.49 -22.23
CA ILE A 352 3.95 26.70 -22.57
C ILE A 352 4.19 26.69 -24.08
N HIS A 353 3.14 26.81 -24.90
CA HIS A 353 3.17 26.60 -26.36
C HIS A 353 3.91 27.68 -27.18
N LYS A 354 4.78 28.48 -26.55
CA LYS A 354 5.80 29.28 -27.24
C LYS A 354 6.91 28.32 -27.71
N PRO A 355 7.44 28.45 -28.94
CA PRO A 355 8.23 27.41 -29.64
C PRO A 355 9.56 26.96 -29.01
N ALA A 356 9.90 27.42 -27.79
CA ALA A 356 11.14 27.10 -27.10
C ALA A 356 11.00 26.08 -25.93
N ASN A 357 9.77 25.71 -25.52
CA ASN A 357 9.56 24.96 -24.27
C ASN A 357 9.03 23.54 -24.47
N TRP A 358 9.73 22.55 -23.90
CA TRP A 358 9.33 21.14 -23.90
C TRP A 358 8.24 20.85 -22.87
N PHE A 359 7.38 19.87 -23.16
CA PHE A 359 6.33 19.42 -22.27
C PHE A 359 6.91 18.71 -21.03
N SER A 360 6.75 19.30 -19.84
CA SER A 360 7.16 18.68 -18.57
C SER A 360 6.27 19.16 -17.42
N GLY A 361 6.11 18.32 -16.39
CA GLY A 361 5.35 18.68 -15.19
C GLY A 361 5.90 19.93 -14.51
N ALA A 362 7.23 20.08 -14.47
CA ALA A 362 7.87 21.25 -13.88
C ALA A 362 7.64 22.52 -14.72
N ASN A 363 7.66 22.41 -16.06
CA ASN A 363 7.34 23.55 -16.91
C ASN A 363 5.87 23.95 -16.78
N LEU A 364 4.95 22.98 -16.70
CA LEU A 364 3.54 23.26 -16.45
C LEU A 364 3.34 23.99 -15.13
N ALA A 365 3.99 23.53 -14.05
CA ALA A 365 3.94 24.21 -12.76
C ALA A 365 4.45 25.66 -12.82
N ARG A 366 5.58 25.93 -13.50
CA ARG A 366 6.13 27.29 -13.64
C ARG A 366 5.24 28.24 -14.45
N HIS A 367 4.50 27.74 -15.43
CA HIS A 367 3.65 28.57 -16.30
C HIS A 367 2.28 28.90 -15.69
N THR A 368 2.06 28.57 -14.42
CA THR A 368 0.87 28.96 -13.65
C THR A 368 0.90 30.40 -13.11
N GLN A 369 2.03 31.09 -13.30
CA GLN A 369 2.25 32.47 -12.83
C GLN A 369 1.47 33.51 -13.67
N ASN A 370 1.06 34.60 -13.03
CA ASN A 370 0.39 35.75 -13.67
C ASN A 370 -0.76 35.35 -14.60
N MET A 371 -1.63 34.43 -14.16
CA MET A 371 -2.82 34.00 -14.88
C MET A 371 -4.04 34.76 -14.36
N GLU A 372 -4.97 35.05 -15.27
CA GLU A 372 -6.27 35.61 -14.95
C GLU A 372 -7.31 34.96 -15.87
N PHE A 373 -8.31 34.31 -15.28
CA PHE A 373 -9.37 33.65 -16.04
C PHE A 373 -10.64 33.51 -15.21
N GLN A 374 -11.77 33.30 -15.90
CA GLN A 374 -13.04 33.00 -15.28
C GLN A 374 -13.12 31.50 -14.95
N GLY A 375 -13.23 31.18 -13.65
CA GLY A 375 -13.55 29.83 -13.18
C GLY A 375 -15.03 29.51 -13.36
N PHE A 376 -15.53 28.51 -12.63
CA PHE A 376 -16.95 28.14 -12.73
C PHE A 376 -17.87 29.27 -12.24
N SER A 377 -17.58 29.79 -11.05
CA SER A 377 -18.32 30.89 -10.40
C SER A 377 -17.41 32.08 -10.09
N GLN A 378 -16.17 31.80 -9.70
CA GLN A 378 -15.18 32.75 -9.23
C GLN A 378 -14.22 33.18 -10.33
N LYS A 379 -13.68 34.39 -10.21
CA LYS A 379 -12.58 34.86 -11.05
C LYS A 379 -11.25 34.50 -10.38
N VAL A 380 -10.39 33.74 -11.07
CA VAL A 380 -9.12 33.26 -10.50
C VAL A 380 -7.98 34.11 -11.05
N ARG A 381 -7.13 34.59 -10.14
CA ARG A 381 -5.89 35.31 -10.44
C ARG A 381 -4.70 34.65 -9.76
N THR A 382 -3.54 34.61 -10.41
CA THR A 382 -2.27 34.22 -9.77
C THR A 382 -1.24 35.33 -9.85
N ASN A 383 -0.39 35.43 -8.83
CA ASN A 383 0.71 36.39 -8.82
C ASN A 383 1.96 35.86 -9.57
N GLY A 384 3.04 36.65 -9.54
CA GLY A 384 4.32 36.29 -10.18
C GLY A 384 5.00 35.03 -9.60
N SER A 385 4.61 34.59 -8.41
CA SER A 385 5.07 33.34 -7.80
C SER A 385 4.17 32.13 -8.08
N GLY A 386 3.04 32.33 -8.78
CA GLY A 386 2.08 31.26 -9.08
C GLY A 386 1.09 31.00 -7.94
N VAL A 387 1.08 31.83 -6.90
CA VAL A 387 0.14 31.74 -5.78
C VAL A 387 -1.19 32.35 -6.22
N SER A 388 -2.28 31.61 -5.98
CA SER A 388 -3.64 32.07 -6.22
C SER A 388 -4.01 33.24 -5.28
N LEU A 389 -4.64 34.26 -5.83
CA LEU A 389 -5.07 35.51 -5.17
C LEU A 389 -6.60 35.59 -5.09
N LEU A 390 -7.26 34.46 -4.90
CA LEU A 390 -8.72 34.39 -4.77
C LEU A 390 -9.14 34.85 -3.37
N ASP A 391 -10.04 35.83 -3.31
CA ASP A 391 -10.55 36.36 -2.04
C ASP A 391 -11.60 35.45 -1.41
N TYR A 392 -11.77 35.58 -0.10
CA TYR A 392 -12.73 34.82 0.68
C TYR A 392 -13.72 35.76 1.35
N VAL A 393 -14.95 35.31 1.56
CA VAL A 393 -15.98 36.02 2.30
C VAL A 393 -16.28 35.31 3.62
N VAL A 394 -16.44 36.10 4.68
CA VAL A 394 -16.92 35.63 5.98
C VAL A 394 -18.43 35.79 6.00
N LEU A 395 -19.11 34.68 6.23
CA LEU A 395 -20.55 34.58 6.32
C LEU A 395 -20.96 34.29 7.76
N ASP A 396 -22.01 34.98 8.19
CA ASP A 396 -22.49 34.94 9.56
C ASP A 396 -24.03 34.95 9.62
N THR A 397 -24.59 34.49 10.73
CA THR A 397 -26.04 34.50 11.00
C THR A 397 -26.29 34.78 12.47
N ASN A 398 -27.44 35.39 12.76
CA ASN A 398 -27.85 35.70 14.13
C ASN A 398 -28.64 34.57 14.82
N GLY A 399 -28.59 33.35 14.25
CA GLY A 399 -29.31 32.17 14.72
C GLY A 399 -30.84 32.23 14.63
N ARG A 400 -31.42 33.37 14.21
CA ARG A 400 -32.88 33.58 14.09
C ARG A 400 -33.35 33.30 12.68
N SER A 401 -32.64 33.82 11.68
CA SER A 401 -32.90 33.54 10.26
C SER A 401 -32.13 32.30 9.79
N TRP A 402 -32.50 31.78 8.63
CA TRP A 402 -31.77 30.71 7.92
C TRP A 402 -30.76 31.26 6.91
N GLU A 403 -30.65 32.58 6.82
CA GLU A 403 -29.80 33.27 5.85
C GLU A 403 -28.42 33.52 6.45
N LEU A 404 -27.41 33.36 5.60
CA LEU A 404 -26.02 33.66 5.91
C LEU A 404 -25.64 34.96 5.21
N TYR A 405 -25.36 36.01 5.98
CA TYR A 405 -25.05 37.32 5.46
C TYR A 405 -23.53 37.51 5.32
N PRO A 406 -23.06 38.12 4.21
CA PRO A 406 -21.66 38.48 4.08
C PRO A 406 -21.32 39.66 4.99
N THR A 407 -20.30 39.49 5.84
CA THR A 407 -19.88 40.49 6.83
C THR A 407 -18.54 41.11 6.48
N ASN A 408 -17.57 40.29 6.07
CA ASN A 408 -16.21 40.70 5.80
C ASN A 408 -15.65 39.98 4.57
N ILE A 409 -14.70 40.63 3.88
CA ILE A 409 -13.85 40.00 2.85
C ILE A 409 -12.46 39.79 3.44
N VAL A 410 -11.91 38.60 3.27
CA VAL A 410 -10.51 38.28 3.52
C VAL A 410 -9.75 38.45 2.22
N ASP A 411 -9.00 39.56 2.13
CA ASP A 411 -8.13 39.87 1.00
C ASP A 411 -6.80 39.12 1.17
N ILE A 412 -6.55 38.19 0.24
CA ILE A 412 -5.39 37.30 0.27
C ILE A 412 -4.11 38.00 -0.22
N GLU A 413 -4.26 39.02 -1.06
CA GLU A 413 -3.17 39.81 -1.62
C GLU A 413 -2.67 40.81 -0.58
N ALA A 414 -3.58 41.57 0.03
CA ALA A 414 -3.29 42.53 1.08
C ALA A 414 -3.00 41.89 2.45
N ASN A 415 -3.35 40.61 2.65
CA ASN A 415 -3.35 39.93 3.96
C ASN A 415 -4.17 40.69 5.03
N MET A 416 -5.31 41.23 4.63
CA MET A 416 -6.19 42.03 5.48
C MET A 416 -7.64 41.55 5.41
N ILE A 417 -8.46 42.03 6.35
CA ILE A 417 -9.90 41.79 6.34
C ILE A 417 -10.60 43.13 6.16
N HIS A 418 -11.45 43.24 5.14
CA HIS A 418 -12.28 44.38 4.83
C HIS A 418 -13.71 44.17 5.33
N TYR A 419 -14.34 45.24 5.79
CA TYR A 419 -15.72 45.23 6.28
C TYR A 419 -16.72 45.53 5.16
N LEU A 420 -17.80 44.74 5.06
CA LEU A 420 -18.80 44.85 3.99
C LEU A 420 -20.08 45.60 4.38
N GLY A 421 -20.13 46.22 5.56
CA GLY A 421 -21.29 47.01 6.01
C GLY A 421 -22.21 46.29 7.00
N THR A 422 -22.09 44.96 7.14
CA THR A 422 -22.84 44.16 8.14
C THR A 422 -21.88 43.62 9.21
N PRO A 423 -22.05 43.96 10.50
CA PRO A 423 -21.17 43.49 11.57
C PRO A 423 -21.39 42.00 11.84
N ILE A 424 -20.32 41.32 12.22
CA ILE A 424 -20.41 39.94 12.73
C ILE A 424 -21.22 39.94 14.03
N HIS A 425 -22.24 39.11 14.06
CA HIS A 425 -23.02 38.79 15.23
C HIS A 425 -22.23 37.80 16.09
N PHE A 426 -21.97 38.18 17.34
CA PHE A 426 -21.42 37.26 18.32
C PHE A 426 -22.49 36.98 19.38
N PRO A 427 -22.78 35.71 19.70
CA PRO A 427 -23.67 35.38 20.80
C PRO A 427 -23.20 36.08 22.08
N GLY A 428 -24.10 36.69 22.84
CA GLY A 428 -23.74 37.48 24.03
C GLY A 428 -23.21 38.91 23.76
N GLY A 429 -23.17 39.35 22.49
CA GLY A 429 -22.96 40.75 22.10
C GLY A 429 -21.51 41.21 22.00
N SER A 430 -20.54 40.34 22.27
CA SER A 430 -19.11 40.66 22.14
C SER A 430 -18.32 39.47 21.61
N GLN A 431 -17.33 39.75 20.75
CA GLN A 431 -16.44 38.72 20.21
C GLN A 431 -15.61 38.02 21.30
N PRO A 432 -15.08 36.80 21.04
CA PRO A 432 -14.13 36.15 21.92
C PRO A 432 -12.96 37.07 22.30
N LYS A 433 -12.52 37.01 23.56
CA LYS A 433 -11.47 37.90 24.09
C LYS A 433 -10.20 37.83 23.23
N ALA A 434 -9.74 38.98 22.77
CA ALA A 434 -8.47 39.10 22.07
C ALA A 434 -7.31 38.57 22.94
N ASP A 435 -6.48 37.71 22.36
CA ASP A 435 -5.23 37.27 22.95
C ASP A 435 -4.16 38.37 22.84
N SER A 436 -3.09 38.23 23.62
CA SER A 436 -2.01 39.22 23.67
C SER A 436 -1.41 39.47 22.27
N SER A 437 -1.14 40.74 21.96
CA SER A 437 -0.56 41.18 20.68
C SER A 437 0.81 40.56 20.39
N CYS A 438 1.50 40.04 21.42
CA CYS A 438 2.79 39.36 21.28
C CYS A 438 2.74 38.14 20.34
N TRP A 439 1.61 37.43 20.25
CA TRP A 439 1.46 36.28 19.35
C TRP A 439 1.47 36.68 17.86
N PHE A 440 1.28 37.95 17.55
CA PHE A 440 1.02 38.44 16.20
C PHE A 440 2.11 39.40 15.67
N THR A 441 3.15 39.67 16.46
CA THR A 441 4.27 40.57 16.08
C THR A 441 5.45 39.77 15.50
N PRO A 442 5.93 40.07 14.28
CA PRO A 442 7.13 39.44 13.74
C PRO A 442 8.39 40.02 14.42
N GLY A 443 9.19 39.18 15.09
CA GLY A 443 10.57 39.54 15.49
C GLY A 443 10.76 40.46 16.72
N GLY A 444 9.81 40.53 17.66
CA GLY A 444 9.91 41.39 18.85
C GLY A 444 10.92 40.93 19.93
N PRO A 445 11.89 41.75 20.37
CA PRO A 445 12.94 41.38 21.33
C PRO A 445 12.57 41.41 22.83
N LEU A 446 11.29 41.63 23.20
CA LEU A 446 10.86 41.78 24.60
C LEU A 446 10.13 40.58 25.22
N CYS A 447 9.88 39.50 24.45
CA CYS A 447 9.34 38.24 25.00
C CYS A 447 10.44 37.25 25.45
N THR A 448 11.67 37.70 25.67
CA THR A 448 12.75 36.87 26.26
C THR A 448 12.59 36.66 27.77
N ARG A 449 11.89 37.55 28.50
CA ARG A 449 11.49 37.26 29.90
C ARG A 449 10.29 36.31 29.96
N VAL A 450 9.46 36.30 28.92
CA VAL A 450 8.43 35.29 28.72
C VAL A 450 9.05 33.99 28.18
N LEU A 451 10.28 33.96 27.67
CA LEU A 451 10.99 32.69 27.43
C LEU A 451 11.23 31.94 28.75
N VAL A 452 11.50 32.64 29.86
CA VAL A 452 11.63 32.03 31.21
C VAL A 452 10.27 31.59 31.77
N LEU A 453 9.17 32.27 31.41
CA LEU A 453 7.81 31.84 31.73
C LEU A 453 7.26 30.77 30.77
N ILE A 454 7.75 30.73 29.53
CA ILE A 454 7.48 29.71 28.51
C ILE A 454 8.30 28.46 28.81
N LEU A 455 9.45 28.56 29.47
CA LEU A 455 10.16 27.42 30.05
C LEU A 455 9.30 26.78 31.16
N THR A 456 8.61 27.58 31.99
CA THR A 456 7.64 27.06 32.98
C THR A 456 6.28 26.62 32.37
N ILE A 457 5.81 27.21 31.26
CA ILE A 457 4.59 26.76 30.56
C ILE A 457 4.84 25.55 29.65
N ARG A 458 6.04 25.40 29.07
CA ARG A 458 6.51 24.19 28.37
C ARG A 458 6.53 22.99 29.31
N MET A 459 6.78 23.20 30.60
CA MET A 459 6.67 22.12 31.57
C MET A 459 5.23 21.61 31.73
N VAL A 460 4.19 22.44 31.60
CA VAL A 460 2.83 22.11 32.09
C VAL A 460 1.74 21.96 30.98
N ARG A 461 1.88 22.57 29.79
CA ARG A 461 0.88 22.43 28.69
C ARG A 461 1.47 22.52 27.26
N GLY A 462 1.02 21.63 26.37
CA GLY A 462 1.34 21.60 24.92
C GLY A 462 2.00 20.27 24.47
N PRO A 463 2.28 20.08 23.16
CA PRO A 463 2.92 18.85 22.64
C PRO A 463 4.39 18.65 23.08
N ASN A 464 4.97 19.65 23.76
CA ASN A 464 6.29 19.58 24.39
C ASN A 464 6.21 19.57 25.93
N LYS A 465 5.05 19.19 26.48
CA LYS A 465 4.84 19.04 27.93
C LYS A 465 5.84 18.04 28.49
N ILE A 466 6.60 18.46 29.49
CA ILE A 466 7.63 17.62 30.14
C ILE A 466 7.08 17.00 31.45
N LEU A 467 6.22 17.71 32.20
CA LEU A 467 5.56 17.17 33.39
C LEU A 467 4.30 16.38 33.00
N LEU A 468 4.27 15.08 33.26
CA LEU A 468 3.12 14.20 33.04
C LEU A 468 2.36 13.94 34.36
N THR A 469 1.03 13.89 34.31
CA THR A 469 0.17 13.56 35.45
C THR A 469 -0.78 12.40 35.11
N LEU A 470 -1.59 11.92 36.08
CA LEU A 470 -2.55 10.81 35.84
C LEU A 470 -3.59 11.09 34.75
N ASN A 471 -3.75 12.34 34.33
CA ASN A 471 -4.64 12.70 33.23
C ASN A 471 -4.00 12.46 31.84
N ASP A 472 -2.67 12.34 31.79
CA ASP A 472 -1.91 12.23 30.55
C ASP A 472 -1.50 10.79 30.23
N VAL A 473 -1.45 9.89 31.23
CA VAL A 473 -0.99 8.50 31.09
C VAL A 473 -2.04 7.50 31.57
N THR A 474 -2.21 6.41 30.82
CA THR A 474 -3.09 5.28 31.20
C THR A 474 -2.23 4.05 31.48
N PHE A 475 -2.21 3.57 32.72
CA PHE A 475 -1.40 2.41 33.11
C PHE A 475 -1.98 1.11 32.53
N ILE A 476 -1.09 0.23 32.04
CA ILE A 476 -1.44 -1.06 31.44
C ILE A 476 -0.59 -2.18 32.03
N ASN A 477 -1.09 -3.42 32.01
CA ASN A 477 -0.31 -4.60 32.40
C ASN A 477 0.00 -5.47 31.16
N PRO A 478 1.25 -5.52 30.68
CA PRO A 478 1.58 -6.26 29.46
C PRO A 478 1.48 -7.78 29.61
N SER A 479 1.50 -8.33 30.83
CA SER A 479 1.43 -9.79 31.05
C SER A 479 0.05 -10.40 30.77
N VAL A 480 -0.99 -9.58 30.56
CA VAL A 480 -2.36 -10.05 30.26
C VAL A 480 -2.61 -10.14 28.75
N SER A 481 -1.81 -9.50 27.90
CA SER A 481 -2.11 -9.38 26.47
C SER A 481 -1.58 -10.50 25.58
N HIS A 482 -0.74 -11.42 26.08
CA HIS A 482 -0.17 -12.49 25.25
C HIS A 482 -1.09 -13.71 25.03
N LYS A 483 -2.29 -13.72 25.61
CA LYS A 483 -3.34 -14.71 25.33
C LYS A 483 -4.74 -14.08 25.46
N LYS A 484 -5.21 -13.33 24.47
CA LYS A 484 -6.66 -13.17 24.22
C LYS A 484 -6.91 -12.73 22.78
N SER A 485 -7.61 -13.58 22.04
CA SER A 485 -8.14 -13.30 20.71
C SER A 485 -9.15 -12.14 20.77
N LEU A 486 -9.21 -11.34 19.71
CA LEU A 486 -10.15 -10.22 19.55
C LEU A 486 -11.63 -10.65 19.61
N GLU A 487 -11.92 -11.93 19.37
CA GLU A 487 -13.29 -12.47 19.34
C GLU A 487 -13.86 -12.72 20.75
N ASP A 488 -13.03 -13.12 21.71
CA ASP A 488 -13.47 -13.44 23.08
C ASP A 488 -13.82 -12.18 23.89
N SER A 489 -13.23 -11.03 23.56
CA SER A 489 -13.46 -9.76 24.26
C SER A 489 -14.87 -9.20 23.99
N LYS A 490 -15.47 -9.57 22.85
CA LYS A 490 -16.82 -9.17 22.48
C LYS A 490 -17.88 -10.00 23.20
N ALA A 491 -17.64 -11.30 23.34
CA ALA A 491 -18.52 -12.23 24.05
C ALA A 491 -18.56 -11.97 25.58
N GLU A 492 -17.47 -11.48 26.16
CA GLU A 492 -17.44 -11.15 27.60
C GLU A 492 -18.09 -9.78 27.92
N LEU A 493 -18.06 -8.84 26.97
CA LEU A 493 -18.80 -7.58 27.08
C LEU A 493 -20.32 -7.78 26.94
N GLU A 494 -20.74 -8.71 26.07
CA GLU A 494 -22.15 -9.10 25.91
C GLU A 494 -22.68 -9.84 27.15
N ARG A 495 -21.86 -10.66 27.83
CA ARG A 495 -22.24 -11.30 29.11
C ARG A 495 -22.33 -10.32 30.29
N ARG A 496 -21.56 -9.24 30.29
CA ARG A 496 -21.62 -8.22 31.37
C ARG A 496 -22.85 -7.32 31.28
N LEU A 497 -23.53 -7.28 30.13
CA LEU A 497 -24.75 -6.50 29.93
C LEU A 497 -26.03 -7.25 30.34
N SER A 498 -25.95 -8.55 30.64
CA SER A 498 -27.11 -9.37 31.05
C SER A 498 -27.31 -9.51 32.56
N ASP A 499 -26.34 -9.17 33.41
CA ASP A 499 -26.37 -9.42 34.86
C ASP A 499 -26.54 -8.16 35.74
N MET A 500 -27.45 -7.25 35.36
CA MET A 500 -27.86 -6.11 36.21
C MET A 500 -29.30 -6.23 36.74
N ASP A 501 -29.65 -7.38 37.29
CA ASP A 501 -30.79 -7.49 38.22
C ASP A 501 -30.51 -8.50 39.35
N GLY A 502 -30.69 -8.08 40.60
CA GLY A 502 -30.62 -8.96 41.79
C GLY A 502 -29.46 -8.70 42.77
N GLY A 503 -29.80 -8.35 44.01
CA GLY A 503 -28.87 -7.89 45.06
C GLY A 503 -28.14 -8.95 45.91
N MET A 504 -27.05 -8.47 46.53
CA MET A 504 -26.34 -8.87 47.76
C MET A 504 -26.12 -10.37 48.09
N LYS A 505 -24.85 -10.80 47.98
CA LYS A 505 -24.00 -11.34 49.09
C LYS A 505 -22.58 -11.66 48.60
N SER A 506 -21.57 -11.28 49.38
CA SER A 506 -20.14 -11.60 49.26
C SER A 506 -19.78 -12.90 50.03
N PRO A 507 -18.53 -13.46 50.01
CA PRO A 507 -17.30 -13.05 49.30
C PRO A 507 -16.48 -14.18 48.61
N SER A 508 -15.41 -13.75 47.93
CA SER A 508 -14.14 -14.44 47.62
C SER A 508 -14.03 -15.33 46.36
N VAL A 509 -13.61 -14.71 45.27
CA VAL A 509 -12.65 -15.29 44.30
C VAL A 509 -11.69 -14.16 43.89
N SER A 510 -10.39 -14.43 43.96
CA SER A 510 -9.28 -13.50 43.71
C SER A 510 -9.33 -12.88 42.31
N SER A 511 -9.59 -11.57 42.24
CA SER A 511 -9.38 -10.74 41.05
C SER A 511 -7.88 -10.54 40.82
N ALA A 512 -7.40 -10.80 39.60
CA ALA A 512 -6.14 -10.23 39.14
C ALA A 512 -6.28 -8.70 39.18
N ASP A 513 -5.43 -8.04 39.97
CA ASP A 513 -5.52 -6.60 40.23
C ASP A 513 -5.51 -5.78 38.93
N GLU A 514 -6.46 -4.86 38.78
CA GLU A 514 -6.45 -3.88 37.70
C GLU A 514 -5.13 -3.07 37.73
N PRO A 515 -4.53 -2.76 36.56
CA PRO A 515 -3.32 -1.95 36.51
C PRO A 515 -3.60 -0.54 37.04
N THR A 516 -2.97 -0.19 38.15
CA THR A 516 -3.00 1.12 38.79
C THR A 516 -1.60 1.75 38.72
N TYR A 517 -1.53 3.05 39.04
CA TYR A 517 -0.25 3.77 39.15
C TYR A 517 0.69 3.19 40.22
N GLU A 518 0.18 2.34 41.12
CA GLU A 518 0.96 1.70 42.19
C GLU A 518 1.61 0.40 41.72
N ASN A 519 0.96 -0.36 40.84
CA ASN A 519 1.37 -1.73 40.48
C ASN A 519 1.94 -1.90 39.05
N SER A 520 1.88 -0.88 38.19
CA SER A 520 2.47 -0.94 36.83
C SER A 520 3.51 0.16 36.57
N ASN A 521 4.53 -0.19 35.76
CA ASN A 521 5.53 0.73 35.20
C ASN A 521 5.33 0.99 33.71
N VAL A 522 4.28 0.42 33.09
CA VAL A 522 3.97 0.60 31.67
C VAL A 522 2.69 1.42 31.56
N ALA A 523 2.70 2.42 30.70
CA ALA A 523 1.52 3.24 30.42
C ALA A 523 1.40 3.59 28.94
N ILE A 524 0.26 4.15 28.56
CA ILE A 524 0.00 4.73 27.24
C ILE A 524 0.01 6.25 27.37
N TYR A 525 0.84 6.92 26.57
CA TYR A 525 0.94 8.37 26.46
C TYR A 525 0.79 8.78 24.99
N GLU A 526 -0.17 9.66 24.67
CA GLU A 526 -0.45 10.12 23.31
C GLU A 526 -0.70 9.01 22.26
N GLY A 527 -1.06 7.80 22.71
CA GLY A 527 -1.29 6.62 21.86
C GLY A 527 -0.09 5.67 21.80
N ASP A 528 1.09 6.10 22.25
CA ASP A 528 2.30 5.30 22.29
C ASP A 528 2.53 4.64 23.66
N TRP A 529 3.16 3.47 23.66
CA TRP A 529 3.52 2.77 24.88
C TRP A 529 4.76 3.43 25.49
N VAL A 530 4.72 3.73 26.78
CA VAL A 530 5.80 4.36 27.53
C VAL A 530 6.17 3.57 28.77
N TRP A 531 7.44 3.66 29.14
CA TRP A 531 8.03 3.07 30.33
C TRP A 531 8.26 4.13 31.39
N LEU A 532 7.78 3.89 32.61
CA LEU A 532 7.92 4.77 33.77
C LEU A 532 8.95 4.19 34.74
N LYS A 533 10.11 4.83 34.83
CA LYS A 533 11.13 4.51 35.82
C LYS A 533 10.96 5.37 37.07
N ARG A 534 10.48 4.74 38.15
CA ARG A 534 10.28 5.41 39.44
C ARG A 534 11.61 5.82 40.06
N LEU A 535 11.70 7.07 40.50
CA LEU A 535 12.83 7.59 41.28
C LEU A 535 12.62 7.23 42.76
N PRO A 536 13.69 7.22 43.59
CA PRO A 536 13.58 6.90 45.02
C PRO A 536 12.52 7.74 45.73
N TYR A 537 11.89 7.20 46.78
CA TYR A 537 10.89 7.96 47.54
C TYR A 537 11.52 9.19 48.20
N GLY A 538 10.97 10.36 47.91
CA GLY A 538 11.22 11.58 48.67
C GLY A 538 10.02 12.51 48.55
N ASN A 539 9.65 13.14 49.67
CA ASN A 539 8.48 13.98 49.75
C ASN A 539 8.81 15.37 49.16
N PHE A 540 8.75 15.50 47.84
CA PHE A 540 9.04 16.75 47.15
C PHE A 540 7.76 17.39 46.62
N GLY A 541 7.45 18.60 47.08
CA GLY A 541 6.30 19.37 46.58
C GLY A 541 6.53 20.06 45.23
N SER A 542 7.78 20.09 44.73
CA SER A 542 8.14 20.66 43.42
C SER A 542 9.52 20.19 42.94
N VAL A 543 9.78 20.33 41.64
CA VAL A 543 11.07 20.03 40.99
C VAL A 543 12.02 21.23 41.15
N ASN A 544 13.27 21.00 41.53
CA ASN A 544 14.28 22.05 41.64
C ASN A 544 14.57 22.64 40.24
N PRO A 545 14.86 23.96 40.13
CA PRO A 545 15.20 24.57 38.83
C PRO A 545 16.35 23.86 38.10
N LYS A 546 17.39 23.45 38.83
CA LYS A 546 18.52 22.69 38.26
C LYS A 546 18.11 21.34 37.66
N THR A 547 17.08 20.71 38.21
CA THR A 547 16.56 19.43 37.70
C THR A 547 15.72 19.65 36.43
N SER A 548 15.03 20.80 36.35
CA SER A 548 14.34 21.23 35.12
C SER A 548 15.33 21.38 33.96
N ASP A 549 16.47 22.02 34.20
CA ASP A 549 17.53 22.20 33.19
C ASP A 549 18.02 20.84 32.63
N VAL A 550 18.13 19.83 33.50
CA VAL A 550 18.53 18.46 33.10
C VAL A 550 17.45 17.79 32.26
N PHE A 551 16.17 17.90 32.63
CA PHE A 551 15.07 17.33 31.84
C PHE A 551 14.92 17.99 30.46
N GLU A 552 15.18 19.29 30.36
CA GLU A 552 15.21 19.99 29.08
C GLU A 552 16.36 19.50 28.20
N LEU A 553 17.56 19.38 28.76
CA LEU A 553 18.71 18.81 28.04
C LEU A 553 18.40 17.39 27.53
N MET A 554 17.76 16.56 28.35
CA MET A 554 17.36 15.20 27.97
C MET A 554 16.30 15.18 26.86
N LYS A 555 15.33 16.11 26.89
CA LYS A 555 14.27 16.23 25.86
C LYS A 555 14.84 16.61 24.48
N ASP A 556 15.94 17.37 24.46
CA ASP A 556 16.63 17.84 23.25
C ASP A 556 17.59 16.78 22.64
N ILE A 557 17.89 15.71 23.37
CA ILE A 557 18.70 14.59 22.88
C ILE A 557 17.83 13.67 22.04
N ARG A 558 18.08 13.63 20.72
CA ARG A 558 17.42 12.71 19.79
C ARG A 558 18.43 12.03 18.88
N HIS A 559 18.43 10.71 18.93
CA HIS A 559 19.28 9.84 18.12
C HIS A 559 18.59 8.47 17.99
N GLU A 560 18.81 7.76 16.88
CA GLU A 560 18.16 6.47 16.61
C GLU A 560 18.49 5.41 17.68
N ASN A 561 19.74 5.41 18.16
CA ASN A 561 20.23 4.49 19.20
C ASN A 561 20.15 5.04 20.63
N LEU A 562 19.35 6.08 20.88
CA LEU A 562 19.05 6.57 22.24
C LEU A 562 17.54 6.47 22.46
N ASN A 563 17.13 5.97 23.63
CA ASN A 563 15.73 5.88 23.97
C ASN A 563 15.20 7.31 24.24
N PRO A 564 14.25 7.83 23.44
CA PRO A 564 13.81 9.21 23.58
C PRO A 564 13.12 9.45 24.92
N PHE A 565 13.56 10.50 25.61
CA PHE A 565 12.93 10.99 26.83
C PHE A 565 11.62 11.74 26.50
N MET A 566 10.51 11.26 27.04
CA MET A 566 9.18 11.82 26.79
C MET A 566 8.81 12.87 27.83
N GLY A 567 9.21 12.68 29.08
CA GLY A 567 8.91 13.60 30.18
C GLY A 567 9.16 12.96 31.54
N TYR A 568 8.79 13.64 32.61
CA TYR A 568 8.77 13.10 33.96
C TYR A 568 7.35 13.10 34.51
N PHE A 569 6.95 12.02 35.16
CA PHE A 569 5.66 11.88 35.81
C PHE A 569 5.75 12.35 37.25
N HIS A 570 4.84 13.22 37.67
CA HIS A 570 4.69 13.63 39.07
C HIS A 570 3.21 13.77 39.44
N ASP A 571 2.68 12.80 40.15
CA ASP A 571 1.30 12.81 40.66
C ASP A 571 1.16 11.84 41.84
N ARG A 572 0.24 12.13 42.76
CA ARG A 572 -0.07 11.27 43.95
C ARG A 572 1.16 10.74 44.71
N GLY A 573 2.26 11.51 44.77
CA GLY A 573 3.50 11.12 45.46
C GLY A 573 4.44 10.20 44.68
N VAL A 574 4.12 9.85 43.43
CA VAL A 574 5.02 9.14 42.51
C VAL A 574 5.83 10.15 41.71
N PHE A 575 7.14 9.97 41.65
CA PHE A 575 8.05 10.74 40.79
C PHE A 575 8.82 9.78 39.90
N ALA A 576 8.64 9.87 38.57
CA ALA A 576 9.20 8.91 37.62
C ALA A 576 9.69 9.57 36.34
N MET A 577 10.70 8.99 35.70
CA MET A 577 11.14 9.37 34.35
C MET A 577 10.39 8.53 33.31
N VAL A 578 9.95 9.16 32.21
CA VAL A 578 9.11 8.53 31.19
C VAL A 578 9.87 8.49 29.86
N THR A 579 10.06 7.29 29.33
CA THR A 579 10.75 7.01 28.06
C THR A 579 9.88 6.14 27.15
N GLU A 580 10.25 5.99 25.88
CA GLU A 580 9.57 5.06 24.97
C GLU A 580 9.66 3.62 25.50
N PHE A 581 8.56 2.86 25.40
CA PHE A 581 8.55 1.45 25.74
C PHE A 581 9.15 0.61 24.61
N CYS A 582 10.18 -0.16 24.95
CA CYS A 582 10.85 -1.08 24.05
C CYS A 582 10.32 -2.50 24.27
N SER A 583 9.58 -3.04 23.28
CA SER A 583 8.82 -4.27 23.42
C SER A 583 9.65 -5.55 23.59
N ARG A 584 10.96 -5.53 23.27
CA ARG A 584 11.87 -6.67 23.46
C ARG A 584 12.63 -6.64 24.78
N GLY A 585 12.34 -5.66 25.65
CA GLY A 585 12.98 -5.54 26.95
C GLY A 585 14.41 -5.02 26.88
N SER A 586 15.20 -5.33 27.90
CA SER A 586 16.61 -4.96 27.96
C SER A 586 17.50 -5.94 27.19
N LEU A 587 18.73 -5.53 26.91
CA LEU A 587 19.74 -6.39 26.31
C LEU A 587 20.02 -7.61 27.19
N GLU A 588 19.98 -7.47 28.52
CA GLU A 588 20.11 -8.61 29.44
C GLU A 588 18.98 -9.63 29.24
N ASP A 589 17.73 -9.16 29.07
CA ASP A 589 16.58 -10.03 28.81
C ASP A 589 16.72 -10.75 27.46
N LEU A 590 17.19 -10.04 26.43
CA LEU A 590 17.43 -10.59 25.10
C LEU A 590 18.54 -11.66 25.10
N LEU A 591 19.63 -11.42 25.85
CA LEU A 591 20.74 -12.37 25.95
C LEU A 591 20.33 -13.65 26.68
N ARG A 592 19.46 -13.55 27.70
CA ARG A 592 18.91 -14.68 28.45
C ARG A 592 17.88 -15.50 27.68
N ASN A 593 17.21 -14.92 26.70
CA ASN A 593 16.18 -15.61 25.94
C ASN A 593 16.80 -16.58 24.93
N GLU A 594 16.83 -17.87 25.25
CA GLU A 594 17.41 -18.93 24.40
C GLU A 594 16.73 -19.09 23.04
N ASP A 595 15.45 -18.72 22.91
CA ASP A 595 14.67 -18.85 21.67
C ASP A 595 15.18 -17.92 20.55
N VAL A 596 15.83 -16.81 20.91
CA VAL A 596 16.41 -15.88 19.96
C VAL A 596 17.80 -16.37 19.56
N LYS A 597 17.99 -16.73 18.28
CA LYS A 597 19.31 -17.06 17.74
C LYS A 597 20.10 -15.79 17.46
N LEU A 598 21.14 -15.54 18.25
CA LEU A 598 22.05 -14.41 18.10
C LEU A 598 23.26 -14.83 17.25
N ASP A 599 23.13 -14.74 15.92
CA ASP A 599 24.28 -14.93 15.03
C ASP A 599 25.26 -13.73 15.13
N TRP A 600 26.44 -13.86 14.49
CA TRP A 600 27.44 -12.80 14.58
C TRP A 600 26.97 -11.48 13.95
N MET A 601 26.19 -11.54 12.87
CA MET A 601 25.65 -10.35 12.22
C MET A 601 24.76 -9.57 13.20
N PHE A 602 23.86 -10.28 13.86
CA PHE A 602 22.93 -9.70 14.82
C PHE A 602 23.62 -9.25 16.11
N LYS A 603 24.63 -9.98 16.60
CA LYS A 603 25.49 -9.49 17.69
C LYS A 603 26.20 -8.19 17.30
N SER A 604 26.74 -8.12 16.09
CA SER A 604 27.49 -6.97 15.60
C SER A 604 26.63 -5.73 15.41
N SER A 605 25.37 -5.87 14.99
CA SER A 605 24.43 -4.76 14.85
C SER A 605 24.10 -4.14 16.21
N LEU A 606 23.82 -4.97 17.22
CA LEU A 606 23.56 -4.50 18.59
C LEU A 606 24.75 -3.73 19.18
N LEU A 607 25.97 -4.22 18.95
CA LEU A 607 27.19 -3.53 19.40
C LEU A 607 27.42 -2.21 18.67
N LEU A 608 27.16 -2.17 17.36
CA LEU A 608 27.31 -0.95 16.56
C LEU A 608 26.31 0.13 17.00
N ASP A 609 25.06 -0.26 17.24
CA ASP A 609 24.01 0.60 17.76
C ASP A 609 24.39 1.20 19.11
N LEU A 610 24.90 0.38 20.02
CA LEU A 610 25.39 0.83 21.33
C LEU A 610 26.54 1.84 21.19
N ILE A 611 27.51 1.57 20.32
CA ILE A 611 28.65 2.47 20.05
C ILE A 611 28.17 3.81 19.49
N LYS A 612 27.23 3.79 18.53
CA LYS A 612 26.67 5.02 17.94
C LYS A 612 25.93 5.86 18.99
N GLY A 613 25.12 5.22 19.84
CA GLY A 613 24.40 5.88 20.93
C GLY A 613 25.34 6.55 21.93
N MET A 614 26.35 5.82 22.39
CA MET A 614 27.35 6.33 23.33
C MET A 614 28.20 7.47 22.75
N LYS A 615 28.63 7.33 21.49
CA LYS A 615 29.37 8.38 20.78
C LYS A 615 28.57 9.68 20.70
N TYR A 616 27.27 9.58 20.42
CA TYR A 616 26.39 10.74 20.37
C TYR A 616 26.26 11.42 21.74
N LEU A 617 26.05 10.66 22.82
CA LEU A 617 25.96 11.20 24.18
C LEU A 617 27.23 11.98 24.56
N HIS A 618 28.40 11.37 24.36
CA HIS A 618 29.69 12.00 24.66
C HIS A 618 29.95 13.24 23.80
N HIS A 619 29.55 13.23 22.52
CA HIS A 619 29.67 14.41 21.65
C HIS A 619 28.79 15.59 22.13
N ARG A 620 27.69 15.30 22.81
CA ARG A 620 26.82 16.31 23.44
C ARG A 620 27.27 16.70 24.85
N GLY A 621 28.40 16.18 25.32
CA GLY A 621 28.95 16.47 26.65
C GLY A 621 28.23 15.76 27.81
N VAL A 622 27.42 14.75 27.51
CA VAL A 622 26.68 13.98 28.52
C VAL A 622 27.37 12.64 28.76
N CYS A 623 27.74 12.36 30.01
CA CYS A 623 28.21 11.04 30.42
C CYS A 623 27.02 10.23 30.93
N HIS A 624 27.00 8.92 30.68
CA HIS A 624 25.92 8.07 31.16
C HIS A 624 26.09 7.71 32.64
N GLY A 625 27.29 7.33 33.06
CA GLY A 625 27.66 7.07 34.47
C GLY A 625 27.07 5.80 35.09
N ARG A 626 26.13 5.13 34.42
CA ARG A 626 25.47 3.88 34.85
C ARG A 626 25.19 2.96 33.67
N LEU A 627 26.05 2.97 32.66
CA LEU A 627 25.86 2.13 31.48
C LEU A 627 25.98 0.65 31.87
N LYS A 628 24.94 -0.14 31.58
CA LYS A 628 24.89 -1.60 31.81
C LYS A 628 23.92 -2.24 30.83
N SER A 629 23.96 -3.56 30.68
CA SER A 629 23.08 -4.30 29.77
C SER A 629 21.58 -4.07 30.06
N ARG A 630 21.18 -3.84 31.32
CA ARG A 630 19.80 -3.44 31.70
C ARG A 630 19.36 -2.07 31.17
N ASN A 631 20.31 -1.16 30.98
CA ASN A 631 20.05 0.21 30.51
C ASN A 631 20.22 0.33 28.98
N CYS A 632 20.40 -0.80 28.29
CA CYS A 632 20.33 -0.91 26.84
C CYS A 632 19.04 -1.65 26.51
N VAL A 633 18.09 -1.00 25.82
CA VAL A 633 16.78 -1.57 25.51
C VAL A 633 16.61 -1.79 24.02
N VAL A 634 15.78 -2.74 23.62
CA VAL A 634 15.63 -3.16 22.22
C VAL A 634 14.20 -2.98 21.75
N ASP A 635 14.02 -2.23 20.66
CA ASP A 635 12.70 -1.95 20.10
C ASP A 635 12.13 -3.13 19.29
N GLY A 636 10.90 -2.98 18.78
CA GLY A 636 10.22 -4.02 17.99
C GLY A 636 10.92 -4.39 16.68
N ARG A 637 11.84 -3.55 16.19
CA ARG A 637 12.64 -3.73 14.97
C ARG A 637 14.06 -4.20 15.27
N PHE A 638 14.34 -4.59 16.52
CA PHE A 638 15.64 -5.01 17.00
C PHE A 638 16.74 -3.92 16.94
N VAL A 639 16.35 -2.64 17.01
CA VAL A 639 17.31 -1.54 17.16
C VAL A 639 17.64 -1.38 18.65
N LEU A 640 18.93 -1.37 18.99
CA LEU A 640 19.36 -1.12 20.37
C LEU A 640 19.37 0.38 20.65
N LYS A 641 18.73 0.75 21.76
CA LYS A 641 18.62 2.11 22.26
C LYS A 641 19.17 2.21 23.69
N VAL A 642 20.08 3.15 23.94
CA VAL A 642 20.58 3.43 25.29
C VAL A 642 19.55 4.27 26.04
N THR A 643 19.14 3.84 27.23
CA THR A 643 18.18 4.55 28.10
C THR A 643 18.84 4.99 29.40
N ASP A 644 18.13 5.72 30.26
CA ASP A 644 18.61 6.15 31.58
C ASP A 644 19.84 7.07 31.61
N TYR A 645 20.18 7.69 30.48
CA TYR A 645 21.12 8.82 30.45
C TYR A 645 20.50 10.00 31.23
N GLY A 646 21.32 10.78 31.95
CA GLY A 646 20.83 11.91 32.76
C GLY A 646 20.25 11.52 34.14
N TYR A 647 20.13 10.23 34.46
CA TYR A 647 19.53 9.78 35.72
C TYR A 647 20.30 10.24 36.96
N ASN A 648 21.63 10.18 36.93
CA ASN A 648 22.48 10.58 38.05
C ASN A 648 22.47 12.11 38.24
N GLU A 649 22.42 12.86 37.14
CA GLU A 649 22.31 14.30 37.10
C GLU A 649 20.98 14.75 37.72
N VAL A 650 19.88 14.07 37.42
CA VAL A 650 18.57 14.30 38.04
C VAL A 650 18.63 14.04 39.56
N LEU A 651 19.24 12.93 40.00
CA LEU A 651 19.35 12.62 41.43
C LEU A 651 20.16 13.69 42.19
N GLN A 652 21.28 14.16 41.61
CA GLN A 652 22.12 15.19 42.20
C GLN A 652 21.43 16.57 42.18
N ALA A 653 20.83 16.97 41.07
CA ALA A 653 20.15 18.26 40.91
C ALA A 653 18.94 18.40 41.85
N GLN A 654 18.20 17.29 42.04
CA GLN A 654 17.06 17.24 42.94
C GLN A 654 17.45 17.01 44.41
N ARG A 655 18.74 16.75 44.70
CA ARG A 655 19.31 16.51 46.04
C ARG A 655 18.72 15.28 46.74
N PHE A 656 18.61 14.17 46.03
CA PHE A 656 18.27 12.88 46.66
C PHE A 656 19.36 12.43 47.64
N PRO A 657 19.01 11.76 48.75
CA PRO A 657 19.99 11.13 49.63
C PRO A 657 20.77 10.06 48.85
N TYR A 658 22.07 10.00 49.07
CA TYR A 658 22.92 8.97 48.48
C TYR A 658 22.56 7.62 49.11
N THR A 659 22.25 6.65 48.25
CA THR A 659 22.06 5.24 48.63
C THR A 659 23.16 4.45 47.95
N GLU A 660 23.94 3.70 48.74
CA GLU A 660 25.00 2.86 48.19
C GLU A 660 24.41 1.76 47.28
N PRO A 661 24.84 1.65 46.01
CA PRO A 661 24.35 0.62 45.10
C PRO A 661 24.77 -0.79 45.54
N LYS A 662 23.98 -1.81 45.16
CA LYS A 662 24.35 -3.22 45.37
C LYS A 662 25.61 -3.57 44.57
N ALA A 663 26.39 -4.55 45.04
CA ALA A 663 27.60 -5.00 44.35
C ALA A 663 27.34 -5.45 42.89
N GLU A 664 26.19 -6.10 42.65
CA GLU A 664 25.74 -6.49 41.31
C GLU A 664 25.59 -5.30 40.35
N ASP A 665 25.09 -4.15 40.83
CA ASP A 665 24.90 -2.95 40.01
C ASP A 665 26.22 -2.26 39.67
N LEU A 666 27.30 -2.59 40.39
CA LEU A 666 28.61 -1.98 40.25
C LEU A 666 29.54 -2.75 39.29
N LEU A 667 29.14 -3.91 38.78
CA LEU A 667 30.00 -4.76 37.92
C LEU A 667 30.48 -4.05 36.64
N TRP A 668 29.69 -3.12 36.12
CA TRP A 668 30.04 -2.30 34.95
C TRP A 668 30.82 -1.02 35.30
N THR A 669 31.03 -0.75 36.58
CA THR A 669 31.64 0.51 37.05
C THR A 669 33.16 0.42 36.99
N ALA A 670 33.79 1.45 36.44
CA ALA A 670 35.23 1.51 36.28
C ALA A 670 35.98 1.58 37.64
N PRO A 671 37.22 1.07 37.73
CA PRO A 671 37.99 1.00 38.98
C PRO A 671 38.16 2.36 39.69
N GLU A 672 38.36 3.43 38.94
CA GLU A 672 38.50 4.79 39.45
C GLU A 672 37.21 5.33 40.05
N LEU A 673 36.06 4.99 39.45
CA LEU A 673 34.74 5.36 39.96
C LEU A 673 34.36 4.52 41.20
N LEU A 674 34.81 3.27 41.28
CA LEU A 674 34.64 2.41 42.46
C LEU A 674 35.47 2.87 43.68
N ARG A 675 36.56 3.61 43.45
CA ARG A 675 37.43 4.19 44.50
C ARG A 675 36.94 5.56 44.98
N ALA A 676 36.01 6.20 44.27
CA ALA A 676 35.46 7.49 44.67
C ALA A 676 34.69 7.41 46.01
N SER A 677 34.49 8.56 46.66
CA SER A 677 33.79 8.66 47.95
C SER A 677 32.34 8.19 47.89
N HIS A 678 31.70 8.28 46.73
CA HIS A 678 30.32 7.84 46.49
C HIS A 678 30.25 7.02 45.18
N PRO A 679 30.54 5.70 45.24
CA PRO A 679 30.48 4.83 44.06
C PRO A 679 29.11 4.87 43.36
N GLY A 680 29.11 4.90 42.03
CA GLY A 680 27.91 4.93 41.19
C GLY A 680 27.23 6.30 41.03
N GLN A 681 27.74 7.36 41.69
CA GLN A 681 27.22 8.72 41.56
C GLN A 681 28.05 9.59 40.60
N ALA A 682 29.37 9.38 40.52
CA ALA A 682 30.26 10.08 39.60
C ALA A 682 30.25 9.41 38.21
N ALA A 683 30.33 10.23 37.16
CA ALA A 683 30.34 9.80 35.77
C ALA A 683 31.52 10.44 35.02
N THR A 684 32.22 9.67 34.21
CA THR A 684 33.29 10.14 33.31
C THR A 684 33.14 9.47 31.94
N PRO A 685 33.55 10.12 30.83
CA PRO A 685 33.55 9.49 29.52
C PRO A 685 34.39 8.20 29.48
N GLU A 686 35.50 8.17 30.22
CA GLU A 686 36.37 7.01 30.36
C GLU A 686 35.68 5.86 31.11
N GLY A 687 34.91 6.19 32.15
CA GLY A 687 34.14 5.19 32.90
C GLY A 687 33.05 4.53 32.05
N ASP A 688 32.40 5.30 31.18
CA ASP A 688 31.41 4.78 30.23
C ASP A 688 32.03 3.84 29.18
N VAL A 689 33.27 4.11 28.74
CA VAL A 689 34.03 3.24 27.82
C VAL A 689 34.31 1.89 28.48
N TYR A 690 34.69 1.91 29.76
CA TYR A 690 34.88 0.69 30.53
C TYR A 690 33.58 -0.13 30.61
N SER A 691 32.46 0.52 30.93
CA SER A 691 31.13 -0.11 30.97
C SER A 691 30.75 -0.73 29.62
N LEU A 692 31.00 -0.02 28.51
CA LEU A 692 30.76 -0.50 27.15
C LEU A 692 31.46 -1.83 26.88
N SER A 693 32.72 -1.96 27.28
CA SER A 693 33.47 -3.20 27.08
C SER A 693 32.98 -4.40 27.89
N ILE A 694 32.42 -4.18 29.09
CA ILE A 694 31.74 -5.25 29.84
C ILE A 694 30.50 -5.72 29.07
N ILE A 695 29.71 -4.80 28.53
CA ILE A 695 28.53 -5.14 27.72
C ILE A 695 28.94 -5.87 26.43
N MET A 696 30.03 -5.45 25.79
CA MET A 696 30.57 -6.17 24.63
C MET A 696 30.92 -7.62 24.96
N GLN A 697 31.50 -7.88 26.13
CA GLN A 697 31.75 -9.25 26.59
C GLN A 697 30.44 -10.01 26.81
N GLU A 698 29.42 -9.40 27.40
CA GLU A 698 28.11 -10.04 27.61
C GLU A 698 27.47 -10.46 26.29
N VAL A 699 27.50 -9.59 25.26
CA VAL A 699 26.92 -9.88 23.93
C VAL A 699 27.69 -10.97 23.19
N VAL A 700 29.02 -10.92 23.24
CA VAL A 700 29.86 -11.90 22.55
C VAL A 700 29.69 -13.29 23.16
N LEU A 701 29.83 -13.40 24.48
CA LEU A 701 29.75 -14.67 25.21
C LEU A 701 28.31 -15.13 25.49
N ARG A 702 27.31 -14.25 25.29
CA ARG A 702 25.92 -14.48 25.67
C ARG A 702 25.80 -14.98 27.12
N GLY A 703 26.44 -14.26 28.03
CA GLY A 703 26.52 -14.61 29.44
C GLY A 703 26.63 -13.39 30.34
N PRO A 704 26.47 -13.55 31.67
CA PRO A 704 26.57 -12.45 32.63
C PRO A 704 27.95 -11.75 32.60
N PRO A 705 28.06 -10.53 33.15
CA PRO A 705 29.33 -9.83 33.26
C PRO A 705 30.34 -10.68 34.05
N PHE A 706 31.58 -10.74 33.57
CA PHE A 706 32.65 -11.59 34.13
C PHE A 706 32.34 -13.09 34.11
N PHE A 707 31.52 -13.58 33.16
CA PHE A 707 31.05 -14.98 33.04
C PHE A 707 32.10 -16.07 33.32
N MET A 708 33.35 -15.86 32.91
CA MET A 708 34.44 -16.84 33.05
C MET A 708 35.02 -16.95 34.46
N LEU A 709 34.69 -16.02 35.36
CA LEU A 709 35.19 -15.93 36.72
C LEU A 709 34.03 -16.32 37.66
N HIS A 710 34.01 -17.56 38.12
CA HIS A 710 33.00 -18.10 39.05
C HIS A 710 33.12 -17.50 40.47
N LEU A 711 33.12 -16.18 40.58
CA LEU A 711 33.30 -15.39 41.79
C LEU A 711 32.02 -14.61 42.10
N SER A 712 31.78 -14.28 43.37
CA SER A 712 30.65 -13.40 43.73
C SER A 712 30.87 -11.96 43.27
N ALA A 713 29.79 -11.18 43.14
CA ALA A 713 29.87 -9.79 42.71
C ALA A 713 30.74 -8.95 43.68
N GLU A 714 30.63 -9.18 44.98
CA GLU A 714 31.42 -8.50 46.01
C GLU A 714 32.92 -8.79 45.84
N GLU A 715 33.27 -10.05 45.59
CA GLU A 715 34.64 -10.46 45.37
C GLU A 715 35.25 -9.87 44.11
N ILE A 716 34.47 -9.79 43.02
CA ILE A 716 34.89 -9.16 41.77
C ILE A 716 35.16 -7.68 42.02
N ILE A 717 34.22 -6.96 42.65
CA ILE A 717 34.36 -5.53 42.95
C ILE A 717 35.58 -5.25 43.83
N GLN A 718 35.86 -6.08 44.85
CA GLN A 718 37.07 -5.91 45.68
C GLN A 718 38.36 -6.07 44.88
N ARG A 719 38.43 -7.09 44.00
CA ARG A 719 39.61 -7.32 43.14
C ARG A 719 39.79 -6.22 42.09
N VAL A 720 38.71 -5.65 41.57
CA VAL A 720 38.74 -4.50 40.64
C VAL A 720 39.17 -3.22 41.38
N LYS A 721 38.69 -3.01 42.61
CA LYS A 721 38.98 -1.81 43.42
C LYS A 721 40.44 -1.73 43.88
N LYS A 722 41.08 -2.85 44.22
CA LYS A 722 42.47 -2.92 44.69
C LYS A 722 43.31 -3.90 43.86
N PRO A 723 43.92 -3.46 42.74
CA PRO A 723 44.93 -4.27 42.05
C PRO A 723 46.19 -4.40 42.93
N PRO A 724 46.95 -5.53 42.91
CA PRO A 724 46.80 -6.77 42.12
C PRO A 724 46.15 -7.95 42.89
N PRO A 725 45.52 -8.95 42.22
CA PRO A 725 45.53 -9.25 40.77
C PRO A 725 44.53 -8.45 39.94
N LEU A 726 44.88 -8.18 38.68
CA LEU A 726 44.02 -7.53 37.68
C LEU A 726 42.83 -8.44 37.34
N CYS A 727 41.66 -8.18 37.91
CA CYS A 727 40.43 -8.88 37.57
C CYS A 727 39.84 -8.31 36.27
N ARG A 728 39.93 -9.06 35.16
CA ARG A 728 39.43 -8.64 33.85
C ARG A 728 38.71 -9.80 33.15
N PRO A 729 37.61 -9.54 32.41
CA PRO A 729 36.97 -10.60 31.64
C PRO A 729 37.87 -11.06 30.48
N VAL A 730 37.78 -12.34 30.10
CA VAL A 730 38.54 -12.92 28.98
C VAL A 730 37.55 -13.44 27.95
N VAL A 731 37.79 -13.13 26.67
CA VAL A 731 36.98 -13.59 25.53
C VAL A 731 37.88 -14.43 24.61
N SER A 732 37.48 -15.67 24.31
CA SER A 732 38.21 -16.55 23.38
C SER A 732 38.05 -16.07 21.93
N PRO A 733 39.08 -16.22 21.06
CA PRO A 733 38.98 -15.97 19.61
C PRO A 733 37.85 -16.72 18.91
N ASP A 734 37.36 -17.83 19.48
CA ASP A 734 36.31 -18.66 18.86
C ASP A 734 34.94 -17.98 18.85
N TYR A 735 34.71 -16.99 19.72
CA TYR A 735 33.40 -16.33 19.89
C TYR A 735 33.27 -15.00 19.15
N ALA A 736 34.39 -14.37 18.76
CA ALA A 736 34.40 -13.09 18.07
C ALA A 736 35.68 -12.89 17.23
N PRO A 737 35.61 -12.14 16.12
CA PRO A 737 36.78 -11.71 15.36
C PRO A 737 37.80 -10.98 16.23
N MET A 738 39.07 -11.12 15.86
CA MET A 738 40.21 -10.61 16.63
C MET A 738 40.16 -9.09 16.81
N GLU A 739 39.59 -8.36 15.84
CA GLU A 739 39.39 -6.91 15.87
C GLU A 739 38.44 -6.51 17.01
N CYS A 740 37.37 -7.27 17.22
CA CYS A 740 36.40 -7.02 18.30
C CYS A 740 37.02 -7.33 19.67
N ILE A 741 37.78 -8.44 19.78
CA ILE A 741 38.47 -8.81 21.02
C ILE A 741 39.55 -7.79 21.39
N GLN A 742 40.28 -7.26 20.39
CA GLN A 742 41.25 -6.18 20.59
C GLN A 742 40.56 -4.90 21.09
N LEU A 743 39.40 -4.56 20.54
CA LEU A 743 38.61 -3.40 20.99
C LEU A 743 38.17 -3.55 22.46
N ILE A 744 37.62 -4.72 22.82
CA ILE A 744 37.25 -5.04 24.20
C ILE A 744 38.45 -4.86 25.16
N LYS A 745 39.62 -5.38 24.78
CA LYS A 745 40.86 -5.25 25.57
C LYS A 745 41.35 -3.80 25.68
N GLN A 746 41.19 -3.00 24.62
CA GLN A 746 41.62 -1.59 24.59
C GLN A 746 40.78 -0.73 25.53
N CYS A 747 39.46 -0.94 25.54
CA CYS A 747 38.52 -0.20 26.39
C CYS A 747 38.72 -0.43 27.90
N TRP A 748 39.45 -1.48 28.32
CA TRP A 748 39.73 -1.81 29.73
C TRP A 748 41.10 -1.35 30.27
N ASN A 749 41.95 -0.68 29.48
CA ASN A 749 43.28 -0.28 29.94
C ASN A 749 43.28 1.07 30.69
N ASP A 750 43.78 1.07 31.94
CA ASP A 750 43.84 2.22 32.88
C ASP A 750 44.60 3.49 32.38
N LEU A 751 45.18 3.46 31.18
CA LEU A 751 46.00 4.56 30.60
C LEU A 751 45.26 5.35 29.50
N PHE A 752 43.94 5.24 29.42
CA PHE A 752 43.17 5.75 28.29
C PHE A 752 42.97 7.27 28.33
N MET A 753 43.46 7.96 27.29
CA MET A 753 43.25 9.40 27.08
C MET A 753 42.18 9.64 26.01
N SER A 754 40.96 10.03 26.43
CA SER A 754 39.85 10.56 25.63
C SER A 754 39.26 9.63 24.54
N PHE A 755 37.93 9.51 24.54
CA PHE A 755 37.08 8.81 23.54
C PHE A 755 37.45 9.15 22.08
N ASP A 756 37.90 10.40 21.86
CA ASP A 756 38.20 10.95 20.55
C ASP A 756 39.51 10.41 19.96
N ASN A 757 40.51 10.08 20.80
CA ASN A 757 41.81 9.57 20.31
C ASN A 757 41.77 8.11 19.89
N THR A 758 40.90 7.29 20.48
CA THR A 758 40.75 5.87 20.19
C THR A 758 40.15 5.63 18.81
N PHE A 759 39.18 6.45 18.43
CA PHE A 759 38.53 6.38 17.13
C PHE A 759 39.17 7.27 16.05
N LYS A 760 40.13 8.17 16.41
CA LYS A 760 40.86 9.01 15.44
C LYS A 760 42.25 8.50 15.04
N ARG A 761 42.91 7.64 15.83
CA ARG A 761 44.30 7.19 15.54
C ARG A 761 44.39 5.86 14.77
N ARG A 762 43.84 5.83 13.55
CA ARG A 762 44.38 5.11 12.35
C ARG A 762 43.37 5.24 11.20
N LYS A 763 43.85 5.57 10.01
CA LYS A 763 43.12 5.89 8.76
C LYS A 763 42.30 4.73 8.14
N THR A 764 41.75 3.82 8.94
CA THR A 764 40.76 2.82 8.52
C THR A 764 39.79 2.70 9.68
N ASN A 765 38.64 3.38 9.60
CA ASN A 765 37.74 3.46 10.74
C ASN A 765 37.30 2.03 11.09
N ILE A 766 37.39 1.67 12.37
CA ILE A 766 36.96 0.35 12.89
C ILE A 766 35.46 0.11 12.60
N ILE A 767 34.69 1.20 12.50
CA ILE A 767 33.31 1.22 12.01
C ILE A 767 33.24 0.82 10.53
N ASP A 768 34.18 1.26 9.68
CA ASP A 768 34.28 0.83 8.27
C ASP A 768 34.64 -0.65 8.18
N SER A 769 35.39 -1.22 9.14
CA SER A 769 35.67 -2.65 9.19
C SER A 769 34.41 -3.48 9.51
N MET A 770 33.58 -3.02 10.46
CA MET A 770 32.29 -3.65 10.76
C MET A 770 31.26 -3.42 9.65
N LEU A 771 31.24 -2.23 9.03
CA LEU A 771 30.39 -1.91 7.88
C LEU A 771 30.77 -2.73 6.65
N ARG A 772 32.06 -2.89 6.33
CA ARG A 772 32.53 -3.76 5.24
C ARG A 772 32.14 -5.21 5.45
N MET A 773 32.19 -5.70 6.70
CA MET A 773 31.69 -7.05 7.00
C MET A 773 30.17 -7.15 6.82
N LEU A 774 29.40 -6.15 7.24
CA LEU A 774 27.95 -6.10 7.01
C LEU A 774 27.60 -5.98 5.51
N GLU A 775 28.34 -5.19 4.74
CA GLU A 775 28.21 -5.07 3.29
C GLU A 775 28.52 -6.41 2.60
N GLN A 776 29.58 -7.09 3.02
CA GLN A 776 29.95 -8.40 2.45
C GLN A 776 28.95 -9.49 2.80
N TYR A 777 28.41 -9.49 4.02
CA TYR A 777 27.30 -10.37 4.39
C TYR A 777 26.00 -10.02 3.67
N SER A 778 25.68 -8.74 3.49
CA SER A 778 24.52 -8.27 2.72
C SER A 778 24.63 -8.67 1.25
N SER A 779 25.82 -8.54 0.66
CA SER A 779 26.08 -8.97 -0.72
C SER A 779 25.91 -10.48 -0.90
N ASN A 780 26.42 -11.29 0.05
CA ASN A 780 26.22 -12.73 0.02
C ASN A 780 24.73 -13.10 0.21
N LEU A 781 24.00 -12.33 1.02
CA LEU A 781 22.56 -12.54 1.22
C LEU A 781 21.75 -12.12 -0.01
N GLU A 782 22.13 -11.04 -0.69
CA GLU A 782 21.55 -10.61 -1.97
C GLU A 782 21.80 -11.65 -3.05
N GLU A 783 22.99 -12.25 -3.07
CA GLU A 783 23.32 -13.34 -3.98
C GLU A 783 22.48 -14.59 -3.68
N LEU A 784 22.34 -14.96 -2.40
CA LEU A 784 21.48 -16.07 -1.99
C LEU A 784 19.99 -15.79 -2.26
N ILE A 785 19.53 -14.55 -2.04
CA ILE A 785 18.17 -14.13 -2.38
C ILE A 785 17.97 -14.23 -3.88
N ARG A 786 18.92 -13.74 -4.69
CA ARG A 786 18.90 -13.84 -6.15
C ARG A 786 18.84 -15.29 -6.61
N GLU A 787 19.69 -16.16 -6.06
CA GLU A 787 19.65 -17.61 -6.33
C GLU A 787 18.28 -18.20 -5.97
N ARG A 788 17.74 -17.89 -4.79
CA ARG A 788 16.40 -18.35 -4.38
C ARG A 788 15.28 -17.75 -5.24
N THR A 789 15.41 -16.53 -5.73
CA THR A 789 14.42 -15.92 -6.63
C THR A 789 14.49 -16.54 -8.01
N GLU A 790 15.68 -16.87 -8.51
CA GLU A 790 15.89 -17.63 -9.74
C GLU A 790 15.34 -19.05 -9.61
N GLU A 791 15.62 -19.75 -8.51
CA GLU A 791 15.03 -21.07 -8.21
C GLU A 791 13.50 -21.00 -8.16
N LEU A 792 12.94 -19.99 -7.50
CA LEU A 792 11.49 -19.80 -7.42
C LEU A 792 10.88 -19.49 -8.78
N GLU A 793 11.55 -18.69 -9.61
CA GLU A 793 11.09 -18.37 -10.96
C GLU A 793 11.14 -19.61 -11.86
N ILE A 794 12.20 -20.42 -11.76
CA ILE A 794 12.30 -21.71 -12.44
C ILE A 794 11.18 -22.65 -11.97
N GLU A 795 10.91 -22.72 -10.68
CA GLU A 795 9.86 -23.59 -10.13
C GLU A 795 8.45 -23.11 -10.52
N LYS A 796 8.24 -21.79 -10.55
CA LYS A 796 7.02 -21.16 -11.05
C LYS A 796 6.82 -21.45 -12.52
N GLN A 797 7.86 -21.33 -13.35
CA GLN A 797 7.81 -21.68 -14.77
C GLN A 797 7.48 -23.16 -14.99
N LYS A 798 8.06 -24.07 -14.19
CA LYS A 798 7.70 -25.50 -14.23
C LYS A 798 6.24 -25.73 -13.86
N THR A 799 5.76 -25.08 -12.79
CA THR A 799 4.37 -25.19 -12.34
C THR A 799 3.40 -24.65 -13.39
N GLU A 800 3.74 -23.53 -14.02
CA GLU A 800 2.96 -22.92 -15.09
C GLU A 800 2.91 -23.81 -16.33
N LYS A 801 4.05 -24.38 -16.75
CA LYS A 801 4.13 -25.32 -17.86
C LYS A 801 3.28 -26.57 -17.60
N LEU A 802 3.35 -27.15 -16.40
CA LEU A 802 2.52 -28.29 -16.00
C LEU A 802 1.03 -27.94 -16.00
N LEU A 803 0.65 -26.75 -15.52
CA LEU A 803 -0.74 -26.33 -15.50
C LEU A 803 -1.32 -26.18 -16.92
N THR A 804 -0.55 -25.58 -17.84
CA THR A 804 -0.95 -25.46 -19.26
C THR A 804 -0.92 -26.78 -20.04
N GLN A 805 -0.25 -27.82 -19.52
CA GLN A 805 -0.29 -29.16 -20.09
C GLN A 805 -1.55 -29.94 -19.65
N MET A 806 -2.11 -29.61 -18.49
CA MET A 806 -3.24 -30.32 -17.90
C MET A 806 -4.60 -29.66 -18.19
N LEU A 807 -4.59 -28.37 -18.51
CA LEU A 807 -5.78 -27.57 -18.78
C LEU A 807 -5.58 -26.69 -20.01
N PRO A 808 -6.66 -26.32 -20.72
CA PRO A 808 -6.54 -25.37 -21.83
C PRO A 808 -5.99 -24.01 -21.36
N PRO A 809 -5.18 -23.30 -22.17
CA PRO A 809 -4.53 -22.05 -21.75
C PRO A 809 -5.48 -20.98 -21.19
N SER A 810 -6.64 -20.78 -21.84
CA SER A 810 -7.68 -19.83 -21.40
C SER A 810 -8.23 -20.14 -20.00
N VAL A 811 -8.41 -21.44 -19.71
CA VAL A 811 -8.91 -21.94 -18.42
C VAL A 811 -7.83 -21.87 -17.34
N ALA A 812 -6.59 -22.20 -17.70
CA ALA A 812 -5.44 -22.12 -16.80
C ALA A 812 -5.17 -20.68 -16.35
N GLU A 813 -5.30 -19.69 -17.23
CA GLU A 813 -5.17 -18.26 -16.90
C GLU A 813 -6.27 -17.79 -15.93
N ALA A 814 -7.52 -18.15 -16.17
CA ALA A 814 -8.62 -17.80 -15.28
C ALA A 814 -8.42 -18.35 -13.85
N LEU A 815 -7.93 -19.59 -13.73
CA LEU A 815 -7.62 -20.20 -12.44
C LEU A 815 -6.42 -19.56 -11.74
N LYS A 816 -5.38 -19.11 -12.49
CA LYS A 816 -4.23 -18.39 -11.91
C LYS A 816 -4.62 -17.07 -11.24
N VAL A 817 -5.66 -16.40 -11.75
CA VAL A 817 -6.17 -15.13 -11.21
C VAL A 817 -7.09 -15.35 -9.99
N GLY A 818 -7.37 -16.60 -9.63
CA GLY A 818 -8.28 -16.97 -8.54
C GLY A 818 -9.76 -16.89 -8.93
N GLY A 819 -10.07 -16.85 -10.22
CA GLY A 819 -11.43 -16.87 -10.75
C GLY A 819 -12.02 -18.29 -10.79
N THR A 820 -13.33 -18.40 -10.68
CA THR A 820 -14.08 -19.64 -10.97
C THR A 820 -14.36 -19.74 -12.47
N VAL A 821 -14.13 -20.90 -13.08
CA VAL A 821 -14.41 -21.14 -14.51
C VAL A 821 -15.84 -21.64 -14.65
N GLU A 822 -16.72 -20.82 -15.22
CA GLU A 822 -18.11 -21.20 -15.46
C GLU A 822 -18.23 -22.17 -16.65
N PRO A 823 -19.18 -23.12 -16.63
CA PRO A 823 -19.45 -23.99 -17.77
C PRO A 823 -19.93 -23.19 -19.00
N GLU A 824 -19.34 -23.46 -20.16
CA GLU A 824 -19.64 -22.79 -21.43
C GLU A 824 -20.41 -23.73 -22.36
N TYR A 825 -21.42 -23.19 -23.06
CA TYR A 825 -22.22 -23.92 -24.03
C TYR A 825 -21.69 -23.68 -25.45
N PHE A 826 -21.42 -24.75 -26.18
CA PHE A 826 -20.92 -24.73 -27.55
C PHE A 826 -21.98 -25.31 -28.50
N ASP A 827 -22.40 -24.51 -29.50
CA ASP A 827 -23.46 -24.87 -30.45
C ASP A 827 -23.09 -26.04 -31.37
N SER A 828 -21.82 -26.14 -31.77
CA SER A 828 -21.33 -27.16 -32.70
C SER A 828 -19.88 -27.50 -32.42
N VAL A 829 -19.63 -28.74 -32.01
CA VAL A 829 -18.30 -29.30 -31.80
C VAL A 829 -18.19 -30.66 -32.48
N SER A 830 -17.00 -31.00 -32.97
CA SER A 830 -16.73 -32.33 -33.52
C SER A 830 -15.91 -33.15 -32.53
N LEU A 831 -16.40 -34.35 -32.21
CA LEU A 831 -15.74 -35.28 -31.31
C LEU A 831 -15.17 -36.47 -32.07
N TYR A 832 -13.97 -36.86 -31.67
CA TYR A 832 -13.26 -38.06 -32.07
C TYR A 832 -13.25 -39.05 -30.91
N PHE A 833 -13.67 -40.27 -31.18
CA PHE A 833 -13.44 -41.42 -30.31
C PHE A 833 -12.69 -42.50 -31.08
N SER A 834 -11.70 -43.11 -30.44
CA SER A 834 -11.08 -44.33 -30.97
C SER A 834 -10.95 -45.38 -29.89
N ASP A 835 -10.98 -46.64 -30.31
CA ASP A 835 -10.79 -47.80 -29.44
C ASP A 835 -9.92 -48.86 -30.12
N ILE A 836 -9.21 -49.65 -29.32
CA ILE A 836 -8.35 -50.73 -29.80
C ILE A 836 -9.19 -52.02 -29.92
N VAL A 837 -9.32 -52.52 -31.15
CA VAL A 837 -10.06 -53.75 -31.42
C VAL A 837 -9.35 -54.94 -30.78
N GLY A 838 -10.02 -55.61 -29.84
CA GLY A 838 -9.50 -56.78 -29.16
C GLY A 838 -8.56 -56.49 -27.99
N PHE A 839 -8.54 -55.24 -27.48
CA PHE A 839 -7.70 -54.83 -26.34
C PHE A 839 -7.82 -55.76 -25.13
N THR A 840 -9.04 -56.15 -24.73
CA THR A 840 -9.25 -57.10 -23.62
C THR A 840 -8.51 -58.42 -23.82
N THR A 841 -8.36 -58.86 -25.07
CA THR A 841 -7.64 -60.09 -25.39
C THR A 841 -6.13 -59.87 -25.39
N ILE A 842 -5.67 -58.71 -25.87
CA ILE A 842 -4.26 -58.32 -25.81
C ILE A 842 -3.82 -58.21 -24.34
N SER A 843 -4.56 -57.45 -23.52
CA SER A 843 -4.25 -57.25 -22.11
C SER A 843 -4.32 -58.55 -21.28
N ALA A 844 -5.23 -59.47 -21.60
CA ALA A 844 -5.27 -60.79 -20.95
C ALA A 844 -4.06 -61.69 -21.28
N ASN A 845 -3.30 -61.40 -22.34
CA ASN A 845 -2.13 -62.18 -22.76
C ASN A 845 -0.79 -61.43 -22.63
N SER A 846 -0.81 -60.25 -22.02
CA SER A 846 0.36 -59.39 -21.76
C SER A 846 0.54 -59.15 -20.27
N GLU A 847 1.76 -58.87 -19.83
CA GLU A 847 1.99 -58.42 -18.45
C GLU A 847 1.48 -56.98 -18.26
N PRO A 848 1.05 -56.59 -17.04
CA PRO A 848 0.55 -55.23 -16.81
C PRO A 848 1.51 -54.12 -17.26
N ILE A 849 2.82 -54.31 -17.08
CA ILE A 849 3.84 -53.34 -17.53
C ILE A 849 3.88 -53.23 -19.06
N GLU A 850 3.74 -54.35 -19.78
CA GLU A 850 3.72 -54.39 -21.25
C GLU A 850 2.46 -53.71 -21.82
N VAL A 851 1.34 -53.77 -21.10
CA VAL A 851 0.10 -53.07 -21.45
C VAL A 851 0.26 -51.55 -21.26
N VAL A 852 0.90 -51.11 -20.18
CA VAL A 852 1.18 -49.68 -19.97
C VAL A 852 2.12 -49.16 -21.05
N ASP A 853 3.19 -49.89 -21.38
CA ASP A 853 4.13 -49.51 -22.45
C ASP A 853 3.44 -49.41 -23.81
N LEU A 854 2.54 -50.35 -24.13
CA LEU A 854 1.74 -50.33 -25.35
C LEU A 854 0.87 -49.06 -25.45
N LEU A 855 0.12 -48.76 -24.39
CA LEU A 855 -0.74 -47.57 -24.36
C LEU A 855 0.09 -46.29 -24.43
N ASN A 856 1.21 -46.22 -23.71
CA ASN A 856 2.08 -45.05 -23.71
C ASN A 856 2.71 -44.82 -25.10
N ASP A 857 3.22 -45.87 -25.76
CA ASP A 857 3.77 -45.77 -27.13
C ASP A 857 2.70 -45.33 -28.14
N LEU A 858 1.49 -45.89 -28.06
CA LEU A 858 0.39 -45.56 -28.95
C LEU A 858 -0.13 -44.13 -28.72
N TYR A 859 -0.31 -43.71 -27.47
CA TYR A 859 -0.77 -42.35 -27.16
C TYR A 859 0.32 -41.31 -27.40
N THR A 860 1.60 -41.63 -27.23
CA THR A 860 2.70 -40.74 -27.65
C THR A 860 2.67 -40.49 -29.15
N LEU A 861 2.37 -41.53 -29.95
CA LEU A 861 2.19 -41.39 -31.40
C LEU A 861 0.98 -40.49 -31.72
N PHE A 862 -0.14 -40.65 -30.99
CA PHE A 862 -1.31 -39.80 -31.20
C PHE A 862 -1.05 -38.36 -30.77
N ASP A 863 -0.40 -38.14 -29.62
CA ASP A 863 -0.01 -36.84 -29.09
C ASP A 863 0.89 -36.06 -30.08
N ALA A 864 1.80 -36.77 -30.77
CA ALA A 864 2.63 -36.18 -31.82
C ALA A 864 1.84 -35.75 -33.07
N ILE A 865 0.74 -36.45 -33.40
CA ILE A 865 -0.10 -36.14 -34.56
C ILE A 865 -1.03 -34.97 -34.24
N ILE A 866 -1.71 -34.99 -33.09
CA ILE A 866 -2.67 -33.95 -32.70
C ILE A 866 -2.02 -32.57 -32.58
N GLY A 867 -0.72 -32.49 -32.23
CA GLY A 867 -0.01 -31.22 -32.13
C GLY A 867 0.07 -30.41 -33.43
N ASN A 868 -0.24 -31.03 -34.58
CA ASN A 868 -0.29 -30.36 -35.89
C ASN A 868 -1.69 -29.93 -36.34
N HIS A 869 -2.74 -30.24 -35.56
CA HIS A 869 -4.14 -29.96 -35.89
C HIS A 869 -4.79 -29.08 -34.81
N ASP A 870 -5.83 -28.32 -35.16
CA ASP A 870 -6.56 -27.47 -34.20
C ASP A 870 -7.56 -28.30 -33.38
N VAL A 871 -7.01 -29.08 -32.44
CA VAL A 871 -7.74 -30.06 -31.63
C VAL A 871 -7.28 -30.04 -30.17
N TYR A 872 -8.20 -30.39 -29.27
CA TYR A 872 -7.97 -30.46 -27.83
C TYR A 872 -8.17 -31.90 -27.32
N LYS A 873 -7.18 -32.40 -26.57
CA LYS A 873 -7.24 -33.71 -25.89
C LYS A 873 -8.07 -33.59 -24.62
N VAL A 874 -9.18 -34.32 -24.54
CA VAL A 874 -10.12 -34.23 -23.42
C VAL A 874 -9.66 -35.14 -22.28
N GLU A 875 -9.85 -36.45 -22.43
CA GLU A 875 -9.48 -37.48 -21.45
C GLU A 875 -9.28 -38.81 -22.20
N THR A 876 -8.62 -39.77 -21.56
CA THR A 876 -8.58 -41.17 -22.01
C THR A 876 -9.48 -42.01 -21.11
N ILE A 877 -10.34 -42.85 -21.70
CA ILE A 877 -11.29 -43.70 -20.96
C ILE A 877 -10.92 -45.16 -21.23
N GLY A 878 -10.14 -45.77 -20.34
CA GLY A 878 -9.62 -47.12 -20.57
C GLY A 878 -8.62 -47.14 -21.73
N ASP A 879 -8.89 -47.93 -22.76
CA ASP A 879 -8.16 -47.97 -24.03
C ASP A 879 -8.66 -46.97 -25.07
N ALA A 880 -9.75 -46.26 -24.78
CA ALA A 880 -10.33 -45.29 -25.70
C ALA A 880 -9.66 -43.91 -25.62
N TYR A 881 -9.42 -43.31 -26.80
CA TYR A 881 -8.80 -41.99 -26.95
C TYR A 881 -9.83 -40.96 -27.43
N MET A 882 -10.02 -39.88 -26.66
CA MET A 882 -11.03 -38.84 -26.94
C MET A 882 -10.38 -37.49 -27.26
N VAL A 883 -10.78 -36.90 -28.39
CA VAL A 883 -10.31 -35.59 -28.87
C VAL A 883 -11.50 -34.76 -29.35
N ALA A 884 -11.45 -33.45 -29.18
CA ALA A 884 -12.49 -32.53 -29.61
C ALA A 884 -11.90 -31.36 -30.42
N SER A 885 -12.69 -30.80 -31.34
CA SER A 885 -12.39 -29.53 -32.00
C SER A 885 -13.63 -28.62 -31.97
N GLY A 886 -13.40 -27.31 -32.05
CA GLY A 886 -14.40 -26.27 -31.82
C GLY A 886 -14.55 -25.87 -30.35
N LEU A 887 -13.66 -26.35 -29.48
CA LEU A 887 -13.54 -25.99 -28.07
C LEU A 887 -12.06 -26.10 -27.62
N PRO A 888 -11.64 -25.37 -26.56
CA PRO A 888 -12.40 -24.34 -25.84
C PRO A 888 -12.63 -23.07 -26.67
N VAL A 889 -11.94 -22.91 -27.80
CA VAL A 889 -12.13 -21.77 -28.71
C VAL A 889 -12.94 -22.25 -29.91
N PRO A 890 -14.10 -21.63 -30.20
CA PRO A 890 -14.88 -21.97 -31.40
C PRO A 890 -14.13 -21.62 -32.68
N ASN A 891 -14.05 -22.56 -33.64
CA ASN A 891 -13.36 -22.37 -34.93
C ASN A 891 -14.32 -22.43 -36.15
N GLY A 892 -15.63 -22.24 -35.92
CA GLY A 892 -16.67 -22.38 -36.95
C GLY A 892 -16.76 -23.80 -37.48
N ASN A 893 -17.23 -24.00 -38.71
CA ASN A 893 -17.39 -25.35 -39.28
C ASN A 893 -16.07 -26.14 -39.47
N ARG A 894 -14.91 -25.48 -39.32
CA ARG A 894 -13.59 -26.12 -39.48
C ARG A 894 -13.34 -27.24 -38.47
N HIS A 895 -13.99 -27.24 -37.31
CA HIS A 895 -13.86 -28.34 -36.33
C HIS A 895 -14.04 -29.73 -36.95
N ALA A 896 -14.94 -29.87 -37.93
CA ALA A 896 -15.20 -31.16 -38.58
C ALA A 896 -14.05 -31.57 -39.51
N ALA A 897 -13.46 -30.61 -40.24
CA ALA A 897 -12.33 -30.82 -41.14
C ALA A 897 -11.04 -31.16 -40.39
N GLU A 898 -10.77 -30.47 -39.27
CA GLU A 898 -9.62 -30.74 -38.39
C GLU A 898 -9.69 -32.17 -37.84
N ILE A 899 -10.83 -32.57 -37.29
CA ILE A 899 -11.03 -33.92 -36.76
C ILE A 899 -10.98 -34.99 -37.86
N ALA A 900 -11.56 -34.72 -39.04
CA ALA A 900 -11.50 -35.65 -40.17
C ALA A 900 -10.07 -35.84 -40.71
N SER A 901 -9.30 -34.76 -40.83
CA SER A 901 -7.91 -34.80 -41.28
C SER A 901 -7.00 -35.49 -40.26
N MET A 902 -7.14 -35.14 -38.98
CA MET A 902 -6.47 -35.82 -37.86
C MET A 902 -6.77 -37.33 -37.85
N SER A 903 -8.03 -37.73 -38.10
CA SER A 903 -8.43 -39.14 -38.12
C SER A 903 -7.73 -39.94 -39.21
N LEU A 904 -7.55 -39.35 -40.40
CA LEU A 904 -6.82 -39.97 -41.51
C LEU A 904 -5.33 -40.13 -41.19
N ASP A 905 -4.73 -39.11 -40.57
CA ASP A 905 -3.32 -39.15 -40.13
C ASP A 905 -3.08 -40.22 -39.06
N ILE A 906 -3.94 -40.28 -38.03
CA ILE A 906 -3.87 -41.30 -36.99
C ILE A 906 -4.04 -42.70 -37.60
N LEU A 907 -5.03 -42.88 -38.48
CA LEU A 907 -5.28 -44.17 -39.11
C LEU A 907 -4.10 -44.65 -39.97
N SER A 908 -3.44 -43.73 -40.68
CA SER A 908 -2.23 -44.03 -41.45
C SER A 908 -1.06 -44.44 -40.55
N ALA A 909 -0.83 -43.71 -39.46
CA ALA A 909 0.26 -43.98 -38.52
C ALA A 909 0.09 -45.34 -37.82
N VAL A 910 -1.12 -45.67 -37.38
CA VAL A 910 -1.43 -46.97 -36.75
C VAL A 910 -1.20 -48.14 -37.70
N GLY A 911 -1.44 -47.97 -39.00
CA GLY A 911 -1.16 -49.01 -40.00
C GLY A 911 0.30 -49.46 -40.03
N THR A 912 1.23 -48.62 -39.56
CA THR A 912 2.67 -48.91 -39.48
C THR A 912 3.17 -49.22 -38.06
N PHE A 913 2.31 -49.07 -37.04
CA PHE A 913 2.66 -49.25 -35.65
C PHE A 913 2.84 -50.74 -35.30
N LYS A 914 3.89 -51.06 -34.53
CA LYS A 914 4.18 -52.42 -34.06
C LYS A 914 4.36 -52.42 -32.55
N MET A 915 3.72 -53.37 -31.87
CA MET A 915 3.87 -53.55 -30.42
C MET A 915 5.25 -54.13 -30.11
N ARG A 916 5.94 -53.61 -29.08
CA ARG A 916 7.27 -54.12 -28.69
C ARG A 916 7.25 -55.59 -28.25
N HIS A 917 6.25 -55.97 -27.46
CA HIS A 917 6.12 -57.32 -26.90
C HIS A 917 5.43 -58.32 -27.86
N MET A 918 4.65 -57.83 -28.85
CA MET A 918 3.99 -58.65 -29.89
C MET A 918 4.09 -58.02 -31.29
N PRO A 919 5.27 -57.94 -31.92
CA PRO A 919 5.44 -57.23 -33.19
C PRO A 919 4.70 -57.88 -34.38
N ASP A 920 4.34 -59.16 -34.27
CA ASP A 920 3.61 -59.93 -35.30
C ASP A 920 2.08 -59.76 -35.22
N VAL A 921 1.56 -59.18 -34.13
CA VAL A 921 0.13 -58.94 -33.95
C VAL A 921 -0.17 -57.49 -34.34
N PRO A 922 -0.99 -57.23 -35.37
CA PRO A 922 -1.29 -55.86 -35.79
C PRO A 922 -2.25 -55.18 -34.79
N VAL A 923 -1.96 -53.94 -34.43
CA VAL A 923 -2.88 -53.10 -33.62
C VAL A 923 -3.93 -52.52 -34.54
N ARG A 924 -5.18 -52.95 -34.37
CA ARG A 924 -6.31 -52.45 -35.15
C ARG A 924 -7.08 -51.45 -34.29
N ILE A 925 -7.32 -50.25 -34.82
CA ILE A 925 -8.20 -49.27 -34.20
C ILE A 925 -9.49 -49.13 -34.99
N ARG A 926 -10.56 -48.72 -34.30
CA ARG A 926 -11.78 -48.22 -34.92
C ARG A 926 -12.03 -46.79 -34.45
N ILE A 927 -12.52 -45.95 -35.34
CA ILE A 927 -12.67 -44.51 -35.10
C ILE A 927 -14.14 -44.14 -35.31
N GLY A 928 -14.71 -43.36 -34.39
CA GLY A 928 -16.04 -42.77 -34.48
C GLY A 928 -16.00 -41.25 -34.43
N LEU A 929 -16.69 -40.61 -35.37
CA LEU A 929 -16.81 -39.16 -35.48
C LEU A 929 -18.26 -38.70 -35.40
N HIS A 930 -18.53 -37.69 -34.57
CA HIS A 930 -19.83 -37.06 -34.49
C HIS A 930 -19.72 -35.57 -34.19
N THR A 931 -20.60 -34.79 -34.84
CA THR A 931 -20.76 -33.36 -34.59
C THR A 931 -22.13 -33.05 -33.99
N GLY A 932 -22.13 -32.23 -32.93
CA GLY A 932 -23.33 -31.73 -32.26
C GLY A 932 -23.01 -30.72 -31.14
N PRO A 933 -24.04 -30.19 -30.45
CA PRO A 933 -23.85 -29.25 -29.35
C PRO A 933 -23.33 -29.93 -28.07
N CYS A 934 -22.55 -29.23 -27.26
CA CYS A 934 -22.11 -29.71 -25.95
C CYS A 934 -21.87 -28.57 -24.95
N VAL A 935 -21.84 -28.90 -23.67
CA VAL A 935 -21.38 -28.01 -22.59
C VAL A 935 -20.01 -28.47 -22.14
N ALA A 936 -19.05 -27.55 -21.99
CA ALA A 936 -17.74 -27.87 -21.44
C ALA A 936 -17.44 -27.02 -20.20
N GLY A 937 -16.78 -27.60 -19.20
CA GLY A 937 -16.49 -26.90 -17.95
C GLY A 937 -15.48 -27.63 -17.07
N VAL A 938 -14.95 -26.93 -16.07
CA VAL A 938 -13.98 -27.50 -15.13
C VAL A 938 -14.69 -28.17 -13.96
N VAL A 939 -14.37 -29.43 -13.69
CA VAL A 939 -14.92 -30.20 -12.57
C VAL A 939 -13.81 -30.53 -11.56
N GLY A 940 -14.09 -30.31 -10.28
CA GLY A 940 -13.19 -30.63 -9.17
C GLY A 940 -12.30 -29.47 -8.72
N LEU A 941 -12.11 -29.32 -7.40
CA LEU A 941 -11.28 -28.25 -6.80
C LEU A 941 -9.82 -28.67 -6.61
N THR A 942 -9.58 -29.93 -6.24
CA THR A 942 -8.23 -30.45 -5.94
C THR A 942 -7.50 -30.99 -7.17
N MET A 943 -8.25 -31.55 -8.12
CA MET A 943 -7.76 -32.01 -9.42
C MET A 943 -8.72 -31.51 -10.51
N PRO A 944 -8.56 -30.24 -10.95
CA PRO A 944 -9.46 -29.66 -11.95
C PRO A 944 -9.32 -30.39 -13.29
N ARG A 945 -10.44 -30.80 -13.88
CA ARG A 945 -10.49 -31.43 -15.21
C ARG A 945 -11.46 -30.73 -16.12
N TYR A 946 -11.07 -30.51 -17.37
CA TYR A 946 -11.94 -29.92 -18.38
C TYR A 946 -12.81 -31.00 -19.03
N CYS A 947 -14.06 -31.11 -18.58
CA CYS A 947 -14.98 -32.18 -18.97
C CYS A 947 -16.02 -31.67 -19.98
N LEU A 948 -16.46 -32.55 -20.88
CA LEU A 948 -17.55 -32.29 -21.82
C LEU A 948 -18.81 -33.05 -21.40
N PHE A 949 -19.95 -32.38 -21.53
CA PHE A 949 -21.28 -32.88 -21.19
C PHE A 949 -22.23 -32.70 -22.37
N GLY A 950 -23.02 -33.73 -22.67
CA GLY A 950 -24.05 -33.66 -23.70
C GLY A 950 -24.25 -34.97 -24.45
N ASP A 951 -25.36 -35.05 -25.19
CA ASP A 951 -25.71 -36.21 -26.01
C ASP A 951 -24.70 -36.45 -27.16
N THR A 952 -23.98 -35.41 -27.57
CA THR A 952 -22.91 -35.47 -28.57
C THR A 952 -21.79 -36.44 -28.16
N VAL A 953 -21.39 -36.45 -26.88
CA VAL A 953 -20.36 -37.38 -26.35
C VAL A 953 -20.84 -38.82 -26.43
N ASN A 954 -22.09 -39.07 -26.00
CA ASN A 954 -22.70 -40.41 -26.05
C ASN A 954 -22.87 -40.92 -27.48
N THR A 955 -23.26 -40.04 -28.41
CA THR A 955 -23.43 -40.40 -29.82
C THR A 955 -22.08 -40.68 -30.47
N ALA A 956 -21.05 -39.88 -30.21
CA ALA A 956 -19.68 -40.10 -30.71
C ALA A 956 -19.10 -41.45 -30.24
N SER A 957 -19.24 -41.77 -28.95
CA SER A 957 -18.84 -43.08 -28.41
C SER A 957 -19.60 -44.24 -29.08
N ARG A 958 -20.89 -44.08 -29.39
CA ARG A 958 -21.65 -45.10 -30.13
C ARG A 958 -21.18 -45.28 -31.58
N MET A 959 -20.81 -44.18 -32.24
CA MET A 959 -20.21 -44.22 -33.58
C MET A 959 -18.89 -45.01 -33.58
N GLU A 960 -18.07 -44.87 -32.53
CA GLU A 960 -16.86 -45.68 -32.37
C GLU A 960 -17.21 -47.16 -32.14
N SER A 961 -18.08 -47.44 -31.16
CA SER A 961 -18.38 -48.81 -30.75
C SER A 961 -19.05 -49.65 -31.84
N THR A 962 -19.79 -49.01 -32.76
CA THR A 962 -20.40 -49.67 -33.92
C THR A 962 -19.50 -49.65 -35.16
N GLY A 963 -18.31 -49.03 -35.07
CA GLY A 963 -17.34 -48.91 -36.15
C GLY A 963 -16.71 -50.26 -36.57
N MET A 964 -16.02 -50.24 -37.71
CA MET A 964 -15.27 -51.40 -38.21
C MET A 964 -13.76 -51.20 -38.02
N PRO A 965 -12.96 -52.28 -37.88
CA PRO A 965 -11.51 -52.18 -37.80
C PRO A 965 -10.93 -51.44 -39.02
N TYR A 966 -9.99 -50.52 -38.78
CA TYR A 966 -9.37 -49.66 -39.79
C TYR A 966 -10.35 -48.79 -40.59
N ARG A 967 -11.52 -48.47 -40.03
CA ARG A 967 -12.48 -47.55 -40.63
C ARG A 967 -12.78 -46.38 -39.70
N ILE A 968 -13.04 -45.22 -40.33
CA ILE A 968 -13.50 -44.00 -39.67
C ILE A 968 -15.01 -43.92 -39.91
N HIS A 969 -15.79 -44.18 -38.88
CA HIS A 969 -17.26 -44.19 -38.91
C HIS A 969 -17.80 -42.81 -38.54
N VAL A 970 -18.63 -42.23 -39.40
CA VAL A 970 -19.00 -40.81 -39.34
C VAL A 970 -20.52 -40.66 -39.36
N SER A 971 -21.04 -39.78 -38.50
CA SER A 971 -22.48 -39.47 -38.45
C SER A 971 -22.93 -38.60 -39.62
N HIS A 972 -24.22 -38.64 -39.94
CA HIS A 972 -24.81 -37.77 -40.97
C HIS A 972 -24.54 -36.27 -40.75
N THR A 973 -24.62 -35.80 -39.50
CA THR A 973 -24.35 -34.40 -39.13
C THR A 973 -22.94 -33.94 -39.50
N THR A 974 -21.94 -34.78 -39.25
CA THR A 974 -20.54 -34.49 -39.57
C THR A 974 -20.31 -34.49 -41.08
N VAL A 975 -20.90 -35.47 -41.79
CA VAL A 975 -20.82 -35.56 -43.27
C VAL A 975 -21.40 -34.33 -43.94
N LYS A 976 -22.55 -33.83 -43.45
CA LYS A 976 -23.17 -32.60 -43.97
C LYS A 976 -22.18 -31.43 -43.95
N ILE A 977 -21.48 -31.22 -42.83
CA ILE A 977 -20.50 -30.14 -42.68
C ILE A 977 -19.28 -30.35 -43.57
N LEU A 978 -18.77 -31.59 -43.66
CA LEU A 978 -17.62 -31.91 -44.53
C LEU A 978 -17.93 -31.67 -46.02
N ILE A 979 -19.17 -31.95 -46.46
CA ILE A 979 -19.63 -31.67 -47.82
C ILE A 979 -19.79 -30.16 -48.02
N GLU A 980 -20.36 -29.44 -47.06
CA GLU A 980 -20.51 -27.97 -47.13
C GLU A 980 -19.17 -27.24 -47.23
N LEU A 981 -18.11 -27.75 -46.58
CA LEU A 981 -16.75 -27.19 -46.66
C LEU A 981 -16.06 -27.43 -48.00
N ASN A 982 -16.49 -28.45 -48.77
CA ASN A 982 -16.00 -28.79 -50.11
C ASN A 982 -14.47 -28.95 -50.23
N GLU A 983 -13.82 -29.59 -49.25
CA GLU A 983 -12.36 -29.83 -49.24
C GLU A 983 -11.93 -31.20 -49.83
N GLY A 984 -12.79 -31.85 -50.63
CA GLY A 984 -12.46 -33.11 -51.32
C GLY A 984 -12.40 -34.37 -50.43
N TYR A 985 -13.15 -34.42 -49.32
CA TYR A 985 -13.29 -35.64 -48.51
C TYR A 985 -14.09 -36.72 -49.25
N LYS A 986 -13.58 -37.96 -49.25
CA LYS A 986 -14.21 -39.13 -49.87
C LYS A 986 -15.03 -39.89 -48.84
N ILE A 987 -16.35 -39.96 -49.04
CA ILE A 987 -17.32 -40.49 -48.09
C ILE A 987 -18.11 -41.62 -48.75
N GLU A 988 -18.19 -42.78 -48.09
CA GLU A 988 -18.94 -43.95 -48.54
C GLU A 988 -20.16 -44.20 -47.64
N LEU A 989 -21.32 -44.51 -48.23
CA LEU A 989 -22.52 -44.84 -47.46
C LEU A 989 -22.38 -46.24 -46.84
N ARG A 990 -22.49 -46.33 -45.51
CA ARG A 990 -22.53 -47.62 -44.81
C ARG A 990 -23.93 -48.23 -44.81
N GLY A 991 -24.95 -47.38 -44.74
CA GLY A 991 -26.36 -47.78 -44.56
C GLY A 991 -26.88 -47.51 -43.14
N LYS A 992 -28.08 -48.01 -42.84
CA LYS A 992 -28.74 -47.83 -41.54
C LYS A 992 -28.08 -48.70 -40.48
N THR A 993 -27.54 -48.06 -39.43
CA THR A 993 -26.89 -48.72 -38.30
C THR A 993 -27.71 -48.49 -37.04
N GLU A 994 -27.91 -49.53 -36.25
CA GLU A 994 -28.64 -49.44 -34.98
C GLU A 994 -27.75 -48.81 -33.91
N LEU A 995 -28.07 -47.58 -33.51
CA LEU A 995 -27.42 -46.90 -32.39
C LEU A 995 -28.28 -47.09 -31.14
N LYS A 996 -27.75 -47.81 -30.15
CA LYS A 996 -28.45 -48.13 -28.90
C LYS A 996 -29.07 -46.87 -28.27
N GLY A 997 -30.40 -46.83 -28.17
CA GLY A 997 -31.15 -45.70 -27.58
C GLY A 997 -31.49 -44.54 -28.53
N LYS A 998 -31.00 -44.54 -29.78
CA LYS A 998 -31.41 -43.58 -30.84
C LYS A 998 -32.16 -44.23 -32.01
N GLY A 999 -32.10 -45.55 -32.13
CA GLY A 999 -32.74 -46.29 -33.21
C GLY A 999 -31.83 -46.47 -34.42
N MET A 1000 -32.40 -46.72 -35.59
CA MET A 1000 -31.66 -46.88 -36.84
C MET A 1000 -31.32 -45.51 -37.43
N ASP A 1001 -30.02 -45.22 -37.59
CA ASP A 1001 -29.54 -43.96 -38.17
C ASP A 1001 -28.66 -44.23 -39.40
N GLU A 1002 -28.68 -43.31 -40.37
CA GLU A 1002 -27.87 -43.41 -41.58
C GLU A 1002 -26.45 -42.92 -41.31
N THR A 1003 -25.46 -43.77 -41.59
CA THR A 1003 -24.07 -43.49 -41.26
C THR A 1003 -23.14 -43.76 -42.44
N TYR A 1004 -21.92 -43.24 -42.35
CA TYR A 1004 -20.99 -43.16 -43.46
C TYR A 1004 -19.57 -43.56 -43.03
N PHE A 1005 -18.74 -43.96 -43.98
CA PHE A 1005 -17.31 -44.14 -43.78
C PHE A 1005 -16.52 -43.03 -44.47
N LEU A 1006 -15.58 -42.43 -43.75
CA LEU A 1006 -14.58 -41.56 -44.35
C LEU A 1006 -13.41 -42.44 -44.85
N VAL A 1007 -13.18 -42.45 -46.16
CA VAL A 1007 -12.20 -43.34 -46.81
C VAL A 1007 -10.97 -42.62 -47.36
N GLY A 1008 -10.98 -41.29 -47.41
CA GLY A 1008 -9.82 -40.50 -47.80
C GLY A 1008 -10.13 -39.02 -48.03
N LYS A 1009 -9.13 -38.27 -48.49
CA LYS A 1009 -9.25 -36.86 -48.90
C LYS A 1009 -8.42 -36.65 -50.18
N GLU A 1010 -8.88 -35.80 -51.08
CA GLU A 1010 -8.07 -35.35 -52.22
C GLU A 1010 -6.80 -34.66 -51.72
N GLY A 1011 -5.64 -35.05 -52.27
CA GLY A 1011 -4.33 -34.56 -51.82
C GLY A 1011 -3.72 -35.29 -50.61
N PHE A 1012 -4.41 -36.27 -50.01
CA PHE A 1012 -3.82 -37.10 -48.94
C PHE A 1012 -2.94 -38.21 -49.52
N THR A 1013 -1.62 -38.11 -49.32
CA THR A 1013 -0.61 -39.00 -49.93
C THR A 1013 -0.12 -40.14 -49.03
N LYS A 1014 -0.52 -40.16 -47.76
CA LYS A 1014 -0.06 -41.17 -46.79
C LYS A 1014 -0.85 -42.49 -46.98
N PRO A 1015 -0.21 -43.67 -46.83
CA PRO A 1015 -0.86 -44.95 -47.03
C PRO A 1015 -1.89 -45.22 -45.92
N LEU A 1016 -3.09 -45.67 -46.29
CA LEU A 1016 -4.13 -46.11 -45.35
C LEU A 1016 -4.17 -47.65 -45.28
N PRO A 1017 -4.35 -48.23 -44.08
CA PRO A 1017 -4.43 -49.67 -43.91
C PRO A 1017 -5.69 -50.25 -44.59
N VAL A 1018 -5.55 -51.44 -45.19
CA VAL A 1018 -6.67 -52.16 -45.80
C VAL A 1018 -7.49 -52.85 -44.69
N PRO A 1019 -8.80 -52.61 -44.58
CA PRO A 1019 -9.62 -53.30 -43.59
C PRO A 1019 -9.70 -54.80 -43.87
N PRO A 1020 -9.85 -55.62 -42.82
CA PRO A 1020 -10.01 -57.07 -42.97
C PRO A 1020 -11.34 -57.43 -43.63
N GLU A 1021 -11.33 -58.43 -44.53
CA GLU A 1021 -12.55 -59.00 -45.13
C GLU A 1021 -13.34 -59.80 -44.09
N LEU A 1022 -14.57 -59.39 -43.80
CA LEU A 1022 -15.48 -60.10 -42.88
C LEU A 1022 -16.36 -61.08 -43.67
N LYS A 1023 -16.29 -62.38 -43.34
CA LYS A 1023 -17.23 -63.38 -43.86
C LYS A 1023 -18.62 -63.18 -43.20
N PRO A 1024 -19.74 -63.43 -43.90
CA PRO A 1024 -21.08 -63.28 -43.32
C PRO A 1024 -21.23 -64.16 -42.08
N GLY A 1025 -21.49 -63.54 -40.92
CA GLY A 1025 -21.63 -64.22 -39.62
C GLY A 1025 -20.44 -64.06 -38.66
N GLN A 1026 -19.29 -63.50 -39.07
CA GLN A 1026 -18.21 -63.16 -38.15
C GLN A 1026 -18.50 -61.84 -37.42
N ARG A 1027 -18.39 -61.83 -36.07
CA ARG A 1027 -18.49 -60.60 -35.28
C ARG A 1027 -17.24 -59.75 -35.50
N ALA A 1028 -17.42 -58.47 -35.85
CA ALA A 1028 -16.34 -57.50 -36.06
C ALA A 1028 -15.55 -57.12 -34.78
N HIS A 1029 -15.80 -57.77 -33.65
CA HIS A 1029 -15.39 -57.34 -32.31
C HIS A 1029 -14.24 -58.15 -31.67
N GLY A 1030 -13.49 -58.96 -32.44
CA GLY A 1030 -12.41 -59.75 -31.86
C GLY A 1030 -11.24 -60.03 -32.80
N LEU A 1031 -10.05 -60.16 -32.22
CA LEU A 1031 -8.89 -60.79 -32.87
C LEU A 1031 -9.21 -62.27 -33.14
N GLN A 1032 -8.81 -62.81 -34.29
CA GLN A 1032 -9.06 -64.21 -34.58
C GLN A 1032 -8.18 -65.09 -33.67
N MET A 1033 -8.76 -66.12 -33.02
CA MET A 1033 -8.01 -66.99 -32.10
C MET A 1033 -6.78 -67.66 -32.76
N GLU A 1034 -6.81 -67.83 -34.08
CA GLU A 1034 -5.70 -68.38 -34.86
C GLU A 1034 -4.46 -67.47 -34.88
N GLU A 1035 -4.65 -66.14 -34.92
CA GLU A 1035 -3.55 -65.15 -34.89
C GLU A 1035 -2.82 -65.19 -33.52
N ILE A 1036 -3.59 -65.32 -32.44
CA ILE A 1036 -3.08 -65.40 -31.05
C ILE A 1036 -2.42 -66.76 -30.79
N ALA A 1037 -2.99 -67.85 -31.31
CA ALA A 1037 -2.39 -69.19 -31.18
C ALA A 1037 -1.01 -69.28 -31.85
N ARG A 1038 -0.83 -68.58 -32.99
CA ARG A 1038 0.46 -68.49 -33.68
C ARG A 1038 1.51 -67.76 -32.85
N TYR A 1039 1.12 -66.68 -32.17
CA TYR A 1039 1.99 -65.97 -31.22
C TYR A 1039 2.33 -66.84 -30.00
N LYS A 1040 1.34 -67.53 -29.40
CA LYS A 1040 1.59 -68.42 -28.25
C LYS A 1040 2.58 -69.53 -28.57
N ARG A 1041 2.52 -70.11 -29.78
CA ARG A 1041 3.50 -71.12 -30.24
C ARG A 1041 4.91 -70.52 -30.32
N LYS A 1042 5.08 -69.36 -30.97
CA LYS A 1042 6.38 -68.69 -31.06
C LYS A 1042 6.95 -68.25 -29.71
N LYS A 1043 6.12 -67.73 -28.79
CA LYS A 1043 6.56 -67.34 -27.43
C LYS A 1043 7.01 -68.56 -26.61
N ALA A 1044 6.29 -69.68 -26.73
CA ALA A 1044 6.67 -70.94 -26.09
C ALA A 1044 7.99 -71.50 -26.67
N GLU A 1045 8.18 -71.41 -27.99
CA GLU A 1045 9.43 -71.79 -28.67
C GLU A 1045 10.61 -70.91 -28.23
N ALA A 1046 10.43 -69.58 -28.20
CA ALA A 1046 11.46 -68.63 -27.74
C ALA A 1046 11.81 -68.81 -26.26
N ALA A 1047 10.83 -69.07 -25.39
CA ALA A 1047 11.06 -69.36 -23.97
C ALA A 1047 11.75 -70.71 -23.74
N GLN A 1048 11.49 -71.72 -24.59
CA GLN A 1048 12.26 -72.98 -24.57
C GLN A 1048 13.69 -72.80 -25.06
N GLN A 1049 13.94 -71.89 -25.99
CA GLN A 1049 15.26 -71.59 -26.51
C GLN A 1049 16.10 -70.76 -25.53
N ALA A 1050 15.48 -69.81 -24.82
CA ALA A 1050 16.11 -69.04 -23.75
C ALA A 1050 16.38 -69.85 -22.46
N LYS A 1051 15.73 -71.01 -22.28
CA LYS A 1051 16.06 -71.98 -21.22
C LYS A 1051 17.14 -72.99 -21.61
N LYS A 1052 17.51 -73.06 -22.89
CA LYS A 1052 18.55 -73.95 -23.43
C LYS A 1052 19.91 -73.26 -23.60
N ASN A 1053 19.93 -71.92 -23.59
CA ASN A 1053 21.12 -71.08 -23.47
C ASN A 1053 21.23 -70.59 -22.03
#